data_AF-A0A4S4LU46-F1
#
_entry.id   AF-A0A4S4LU46-F1
#
_cell.length_a   1.000
_cell.length_b   1.000
_cell.length_c   1.000
_cell.angle_alpha   90.00
_cell.angle_beta   90.00
_cell.angle_gamma   90.00
#
_symmetry.space_group_name_H-M   'P 1'
#
loop_
_entity.id
_entity.type
_entity.pdbx_description
1 polymer ?
#
loop_
_entity_poly.entity_id
_entity_poly.type
_entity_poly.pdbx_seq_one_letter_code
_entity_poly.pdbx_strand_id
1 'polypeptide(L)'
;MADADTTRLCVQIIHAHFGPLTSTVASTLLARGRLSLPQLIRYSSLKPRTVRAAILVLVQHNILWHAQSDDEGEVFEVNIDECLVRLRFGRYVWQTEQLFGSAGADIVRLILDHGKLRPPDIMSQLLVHDPKGSAVYTQALYKLVTSSYLKPSTLLSHISPRDKRIKYEAQEKSKISGFPTAKELREAKETAEVRLKREEEEAEKVGLKRKAKDQLRKSSKPRYQRSAVEEEIVDDDVYFRVNYEKFNIHIRNKLIETAARERYNDGAAFVIRAALKSTEGKQKSVTDIRSDATTIANIAAQIPDDYNLASGLVLSSSKKPKTMALIKDYLGMLAFTDNPTPAGRAASFISSGESKHYVEFEIIGRRLRRRVLEAVTRERHGDDGVRILRLLLDTGKVDEKQISKVTMLAPKDVRPLLGAMSAESLISIQEVPKSADRNPTRTFYLWYVDLQKAYSVLLVNLYKTLHNISMRRRAEEEEPGVKAVLEKRQRKDVSQDESLLTRNERETLAEWEGKRERLTVLEARVEEASAGAPSATPATPPHRFNMGTHEADVELGEEYKLGYEEEQALLPTSAREGPEAPSLSSVQHRLWCSISTRSFTLPQLIIAFVVGGLASLAIQYASSCLTPSCSRMGMDKPVDAFAPPYVGSTEVHNWPPPSPTNNDPTLFPTNVGHAGVTPTGAEAALIATAPYYPIHTGAAQLVAPATLHSGNASKESKKPFDLFKYWGNLSPWYSVKKGAFGIDSGPEAPDGCSVTGLHFLHRHGARYPTSWAAYGGPAVLAGKLHETAANWTAKNELDFLNGWTYKLGEEVLTPFGRQQLFDLGISIRLKYGFLLENFTDSLPVFRTESQDRMLASAMNFASGFFGIPYEDKYLQSITIEADDVGVPTTFLCCPNSGKKSKSDRGTPFLEEWAAIYLRDARDRLQNQIEGYTLTFEDVYTMQQMCPYETVAIGFSKFCGLFTEEEWEGFDYAMDIFFWYNSAFGSPVARVQGLGYIQELVARLSHTPIETHNSSTNATLNDNPVTFPLNQSLYVDATHEVVVLNVITALNLTSFAAFGPLPTDHIPKKRFFRVSELAPFSTNIQFQLLSCPAKHADQIRIIINDAVAPLTGIQGCPSDSHGMCPVDTFVEAQKKIIANTDWIWSCHGDWEVPAGHEWNTTTGDAPGVKW
;
A
#
# COMPACT_ATOMS: atom_id res chain seq x y z
N MET A 1 2.05 -14.67 6.38
CA MET A 1 3.43 -14.16 6.48
C MET A 1 3.53 -13.32 7.74
N ALA A 2 4.70 -13.24 8.35
CA ALA A 2 4.95 -12.34 9.48
C ALA A 2 5.02 -10.89 9.00
N ASP A 3 4.85 -9.93 9.92
CA ASP A 3 5.19 -8.54 9.65
C ASP A 3 6.72 -8.33 9.64
N ALA A 4 7.16 -7.16 9.21
CA ALA A 4 8.57 -6.78 9.05
C ALA A 4 9.41 -6.93 10.32
N ASP A 5 8.97 -6.37 11.44
CA ASP A 5 9.76 -6.31 12.67
C ASP A 5 9.65 -7.62 13.45
N THR A 6 8.52 -8.33 13.37
CA THR A 6 8.42 -9.75 13.78
C THR A 6 9.36 -10.63 12.96
N THR A 7 9.48 -10.42 11.65
CA THR A 7 10.42 -11.15 10.78
C THR A 7 11.86 -10.88 11.21
N ARG A 8 12.26 -9.61 11.35
CA ARG A 8 13.59 -9.21 11.84
C ARG A 8 13.91 -9.81 13.22
N LEU A 9 12.94 -9.81 14.13
CA LEU A 9 13.07 -10.42 15.45
C LEU A 9 13.26 -11.95 15.36
N CYS A 10 12.41 -12.65 14.61
CA CYS A 10 12.52 -14.10 14.43
C CYS A 10 13.84 -14.52 13.75
N VAL A 11 14.25 -13.80 12.69
CA VAL A 11 15.52 -14.03 11.98
C VAL A 11 16.73 -13.84 12.91
N GLN A 12 16.70 -12.82 13.78
CA GLN A 12 17.75 -12.57 14.78
C GLN A 12 17.73 -13.58 15.94
N ILE A 13 16.56 -14.03 16.41
CA ILE A 13 16.45 -15.15 17.38
C ILE A 13 17.05 -16.42 16.79
N ILE A 14 16.69 -16.77 15.56
CA ILE A 14 17.21 -17.96 14.87
C ILE A 14 18.71 -17.82 14.59
N HIS A 15 19.22 -16.61 14.32
CA HIS A 15 20.66 -16.37 14.21
C HIS A 15 21.37 -16.57 15.55
N ALA A 16 20.83 -16.05 16.66
CA ALA A 16 21.45 -16.14 17.97
C ALA A 16 21.51 -17.60 18.49
N HIS A 17 20.48 -18.40 18.24
CA HIS A 17 20.42 -19.80 18.70
C HIS A 17 21.00 -20.84 17.71
N PHE A 18 20.91 -20.61 16.40
CA PHE A 18 21.24 -21.61 15.38
C PHE A 18 22.22 -21.13 14.29
N GLY A 19 22.75 -19.91 14.42
CA GLY A 19 23.75 -19.34 13.52
C GLY A 19 23.21 -18.81 12.19
N PRO A 20 24.08 -18.19 11.37
CA PRO A 20 23.68 -17.45 10.17
C PRO A 20 23.02 -18.33 9.11
N LEU A 21 23.52 -19.54 8.86
CA LEU A 21 23.02 -20.41 7.78
C LEU A 21 21.56 -20.84 8.01
N THR A 22 21.20 -21.15 9.25
CA THR A 22 19.81 -21.49 9.62
C THR A 22 18.92 -20.25 9.60
N SER A 23 19.47 -19.10 10.01
CA SER A 23 18.81 -17.78 9.91
C SER A 23 18.51 -17.38 8.46
N THR A 24 19.41 -17.64 7.50
CA THR A 24 19.15 -17.40 6.07
C THR A 24 17.94 -18.19 5.58
N VAL A 25 17.86 -19.50 5.86
CA VAL A 25 16.73 -20.34 5.43
C VAL A 25 15.41 -19.88 6.06
N ALA A 26 15.41 -19.55 7.35
CA ALA A 26 14.24 -19.01 8.03
C ALA A 26 13.81 -17.62 7.50
N SER A 27 14.78 -16.77 7.16
CA SER A 27 14.52 -15.47 6.52
C SER A 27 13.89 -15.63 5.14
N THR A 28 14.39 -16.57 4.31
CA THR A 28 13.79 -16.91 3.01
C THR A 28 12.31 -17.32 3.15
N LEU A 29 11.99 -18.13 4.15
CA LEU A 29 10.62 -18.56 4.46
C LEU A 29 9.73 -17.44 5.00
N LEU A 30 10.23 -16.63 5.93
CA LEU A 30 9.44 -15.53 6.50
C LEU A 30 9.11 -14.45 5.46
N ALA A 31 10.05 -14.15 4.56
CA ALA A 31 9.91 -13.13 3.53
C ALA A 31 9.12 -13.58 2.28
N ARG A 32 9.09 -14.88 1.95
CA ARG A 32 8.39 -15.42 0.76
C ARG A 32 7.18 -16.30 1.10
N GLY A 33 6.96 -16.63 2.37
CA GLY A 33 5.89 -17.52 2.81
C GLY A 33 6.24 -18.99 2.64
N ARG A 34 5.26 -19.79 2.19
CA ARG A 34 5.42 -21.24 2.04
C ARG A 34 6.30 -21.54 0.83
N LEU A 35 7.27 -22.43 1.02
CA LEU A 35 8.21 -22.83 -0.04
C LEU A 35 8.51 -24.33 0.02
N SER A 36 8.65 -24.96 -1.14
CA SER A 36 9.17 -26.33 -1.29
C SER A 36 10.70 -26.38 -1.18
N LEU A 37 11.27 -27.56 -0.92
CA LEU A 37 12.73 -27.73 -0.81
C LEU A 37 13.52 -27.21 -2.03
N PRO A 38 13.11 -27.44 -3.30
CA PRO A 38 13.81 -26.87 -4.45
C PRO A 38 13.78 -25.33 -4.48
N GLN A 39 12.64 -24.72 -4.14
CA GLN A 39 12.50 -23.26 -4.04
C GLN A 39 13.41 -22.69 -2.94
N LEU A 40 13.49 -23.35 -1.78
CA LEU A 40 14.39 -22.94 -0.69
C LEU A 40 15.86 -22.97 -1.09
N ILE A 41 16.29 -24.00 -1.83
CA ILE A 41 17.64 -24.10 -2.38
C ILE A 41 17.91 -22.94 -3.36
N ARG A 42 16.96 -22.64 -4.26
CA ARG A 42 17.06 -21.56 -5.24
C ARG A 42 17.10 -20.17 -4.61
N TYR A 43 16.26 -19.90 -3.60
CA TYR A 43 16.08 -18.56 -3.04
C TYR A 43 17.00 -18.24 -1.85
N SER A 44 17.55 -19.24 -1.15
CA SER A 44 18.55 -19.00 -0.09
C SER A 44 19.99 -18.99 -0.61
N SER A 45 20.22 -19.41 -1.87
CA SER A 45 21.55 -19.60 -2.48
C SER A 45 22.49 -20.55 -1.70
N LEU A 46 21.95 -21.39 -0.80
CA LEU A 46 22.72 -22.34 -0.01
C LEU A 46 22.76 -23.73 -0.65
N LYS A 47 23.86 -24.46 -0.40
CA LYS A 47 24.05 -25.82 -0.91
C LYS A 47 22.93 -26.76 -0.39
N PRO A 48 22.40 -27.70 -1.19
CA PRO A 48 21.28 -28.57 -0.80
C PRO A 48 21.45 -29.32 0.54
N ARG A 49 22.69 -29.73 0.87
CA ARG A 49 23.00 -30.37 2.17
C ARG A 49 22.82 -29.39 3.34
N THR A 50 23.21 -28.13 3.18
CA THR A 50 23.05 -27.06 4.18
C THR A 50 21.58 -26.72 4.41
N VAL A 51 20.79 -26.59 3.34
CA VAL A 51 19.34 -26.32 3.45
C VAL A 51 18.61 -27.45 4.16
N ARG A 52 18.90 -28.72 3.82
CA ARG A 52 18.35 -29.89 4.52
C ARG A 52 18.74 -29.92 6.00
N ALA A 53 20.00 -29.59 6.34
CA ALA A 53 20.44 -29.52 7.73
C ALA A 53 19.71 -28.43 8.52
N ALA A 54 19.55 -27.23 7.95
CA ALA A 54 18.80 -26.14 8.56
C ALA A 54 17.32 -26.49 8.78
N ILE A 55 16.66 -27.11 7.79
CA ILE A 55 15.29 -27.62 7.91
C ILE A 55 15.17 -28.62 9.06
N LEU A 56 16.07 -29.61 9.14
CA LEU A 56 16.09 -30.59 10.24
C LEU A 56 16.25 -29.93 11.62
N VAL A 57 17.13 -28.93 11.74
CA VAL A 57 17.30 -28.16 12.99
C VAL A 57 16.02 -27.41 13.37
N LEU A 58 15.33 -26.77 12.42
CA LEU A 58 14.10 -26.02 12.71
C LEU A 58 12.90 -26.94 13.02
N VAL A 59 12.78 -28.10 12.36
CA VAL A 59 11.76 -29.13 12.65
C VAL A 59 12.05 -29.85 13.98
N GLN A 60 13.31 -30.01 14.36
CA GLN A 60 13.71 -30.53 15.68
C GLN A 60 13.23 -29.63 16.82
N HIS A 61 13.22 -28.30 16.61
CA HIS A 61 12.80 -27.30 17.60
C HIS A 61 11.34 -26.83 17.44
N ASN A 62 10.52 -27.51 16.61
CA ASN A 62 9.13 -27.14 16.27
C ASN A 62 8.95 -25.72 15.65
N ILE A 63 10.03 -25.05 15.25
CA ILE A 63 10.02 -23.71 14.61
C ILE A 63 9.57 -23.81 13.14
N LEU A 64 9.66 -24.99 12.53
CA LEU A 64 9.19 -25.23 11.17
C LEU A 64 8.03 -26.22 11.15
N TRP A 65 6.93 -25.81 10.53
CA TRP A 65 5.88 -26.70 10.04
C TRP A 65 6.22 -27.21 8.64
N HIS A 66 5.72 -28.39 8.31
CA HIS A 66 5.73 -28.93 6.96
C HIS A 66 4.35 -29.50 6.61
N ALA A 67 3.99 -29.39 5.33
CA ALA A 67 2.74 -29.89 4.79
C ALA A 67 2.99 -30.49 3.40
N GLN A 68 2.19 -31.49 3.03
CA GLN A 68 2.19 -32.04 1.68
C GLN A 68 1.14 -31.27 0.87
N SER A 69 1.61 -30.57 -0.17
CA SER A 69 0.81 -30.01 -1.26
C SER A 69 0.65 -31.06 -2.35
N ASP A 70 -0.52 -31.09 -2.99
CA ASP A 70 -0.80 -32.04 -4.07
C ASP A 70 -0.02 -31.69 -5.36
N ASP A 71 0.20 -30.38 -5.61
CA ASP A 71 0.91 -29.88 -6.81
C ASP A 71 2.43 -29.70 -6.61
N GLU A 72 2.85 -29.18 -5.45
CA GLU A 72 4.26 -28.80 -5.18
C GLU A 72 5.05 -29.80 -4.31
N GLY A 73 4.40 -30.85 -3.80
CA GLY A 73 5.01 -31.80 -2.86
C GLY A 73 5.19 -31.22 -1.44
N GLU A 74 6.29 -31.52 -0.77
CA GLU A 74 6.52 -31.06 0.61
C GLU A 74 6.92 -29.58 0.66
N VAL A 75 6.07 -28.77 1.29
CA VAL A 75 6.24 -27.32 1.51
C VAL A 75 6.40 -27.01 3.00
N PHE A 76 7.18 -25.98 3.30
CA PHE A 76 7.59 -25.60 4.65
C PHE A 76 7.08 -24.21 5.04
N GLU A 77 6.76 -24.00 6.32
CA GLU A 77 6.32 -22.70 6.89
C GLU A 77 6.93 -22.48 8.27
N VAL A 78 7.41 -21.26 8.56
CA VAL A 78 7.94 -20.92 9.90
C VAL A 78 6.80 -20.65 10.87
N ASN A 79 6.80 -21.38 11.99
CA ASN A 79 5.94 -21.10 13.14
C ASN A 79 6.54 -19.96 13.96
N ILE A 80 5.90 -18.79 13.83
CA ILE A 80 6.31 -17.52 14.44
C ILE A 80 6.20 -17.58 15.97
N ASP A 81 5.12 -18.16 16.49
CA ASP A 81 4.85 -18.19 17.94
C ASP A 81 5.91 -19.01 18.69
N GLU A 82 6.28 -20.19 18.18
CA GLU A 82 7.34 -21.04 18.75
C GLU A 82 8.73 -20.37 18.69
N CYS A 83 8.93 -19.46 17.72
CA CYS A 83 10.16 -18.68 17.59
C CYS A 83 10.21 -17.53 18.62
N LEU A 84 9.15 -16.72 18.71
CA LEU A 84 9.07 -15.60 19.67
C LEU A 84 9.12 -16.06 21.12
N VAL A 85 8.52 -17.22 21.41
CA VAL A 85 8.52 -17.84 22.75
C VAL A 85 9.93 -18.19 23.26
N ARG A 86 10.97 -18.24 22.40
CA ARG A 86 12.37 -18.43 22.83
C ARG A 86 12.86 -17.36 23.80
N LEU A 87 12.35 -16.14 23.70
CA LEU A 87 12.65 -15.04 24.64
C LEU A 87 12.22 -15.36 26.09
N ARG A 88 11.27 -16.28 26.29
CA ARG A 88 10.77 -16.70 27.62
C ARG A 88 11.52 -17.88 28.24
N PHE A 89 12.48 -18.51 27.55
CA PHE A 89 13.06 -19.78 27.99
C PHE A 89 13.65 -19.72 29.41
N GLY A 90 14.40 -18.67 29.76
CA GLY A 90 14.91 -18.50 31.13
C GLY A 90 13.80 -18.36 32.19
N ARG A 91 12.67 -17.74 31.83
CA ARG A 91 11.49 -17.60 32.71
C ARG A 91 10.79 -18.95 32.92
N TYR A 92 10.78 -19.83 31.92
CA TYR A 92 10.23 -21.19 32.02
C TYR A 92 11.11 -22.12 32.87
N VAL A 93 12.44 -22.06 32.71
CA VAL A 93 13.38 -22.81 33.57
C VAL A 93 13.21 -22.37 35.03
N TRP A 94 13.17 -21.06 35.30
CA TRP A 94 12.92 -20.53 36.64
C TRP A 94 11.56 -20.95 37.22
N GLN A 95 10.47 -20.84 36.44
CA GLN A 95 9.15 -21.33 36.89
C GLN A 95 9.16 -22.84 37.20
N THR A 96 9.90 -23.63 36.41
CA THR A 96 10.05 -25.07 36.65
C THR A 96 10.81 -25.35 37.95
N GLU A 97 11.88 -24.61 38.22
CA GLU A 97 12.66 -24.72 39.46
C GLU A 97 11.78 -24.46 40.70
N GLN A 98 10.95 -23.40 40.67
CA GLN A 98 10.06 -23.04 41.78
C GLN A 98 8.91 -24.04 42.00
N LEU A 99 8.53 -24.83 40.97
CA LEU A 99 7.40 -25.76 41.02
C LEU A 99 7.82 -27.23 41.22
N PHE A 100 8.99 -27.62 40.70
CA PHE A 100 9.45 -29.02 40.62
C PHE A 100 10.88 -29.24 41.16
N GLY A 101 11.58 -28.17 41.55
CA GLY A 101 12.99 -28.20 41.99
C GLY A 101 13.99 -28.25 40.83
N SER A 102 15.28 -28.21 41.17
CA SER A 102 16.39 -28.20 40.20
C SER A 102 16.30 -29.33 39.18
N ALA A 103 16.07 -30.57 39.63
CA ALA A 103 15.97 -31.73 38.74
C ALA A 103 14.85 -31.60 37.68
N GLY A 104 13.76 -30.86 37.98
CA GLY A 104 12.74 -30.52 36.98
C GLY A 104 13.21 -29.43 36.02
N ALA A 105 13.88 -28.40 36.54
CA ALA A 105 14.45 -27.29 35.75
C ALA A 105 15.53 -27.79 34.77
N ASP A 106 16.38 -28.74 35.17
CA ASP A 106 17.40 -29.36 34.32
C ASP A 106 16.78 -30.15 33.16
N ILE A 107 15.71 -30.93 33.43
CA ILE A 107 14.95 -31.64 32.39
C ILE A 107 14.33 -30.65 31.39
N VAL A 108 13.65 -29.60 31.89
CA VAL A 108 13.01 -28.60 31.02
C VAL A 108 14.08 -27.86 30.21
N ARG A 109 15.18 -27.43 30.83
CA ARG A 109 16.31 -26.78 30.15
C ARG A 109 16.86 -27.65 29.02
N LEU A 110 17.16 -28.92 29.28
CA LEU A 110 17.68 -29.84 28.26
C LEU A 110 16.72 -29.99 27.08
N ILE A 111 15.40 -30.04 27.32
CA ILE A 111 14.39 -30.10 26.26
C ILE A 111 14.28 -28.76 25.50
N LEU A 112 14.45 -27.61 26.16
CA LEU A 112 14.48 -26.29 25.50
C LEU A 112 15.71 -26.12 24.58
N ASP A 113 16.86 -26.57 25.06
CA ASP A 113 18.15 -26.50 24.38
C ASP A 113 18.24 -27.47 23.18
N HIS A 114 17.54 -28.62 23.23
CA HIS A 114 17.51 -29.64 22.16
C HIS A 114 16.19 -29.72 21.37
N GLY A 115 15.15 -28.95 21.73
CA GLY A 115 13.83 -28.93 21.08
C GLY A 115 12.88 -30.05 21.51
N LYS A 116 13.21 -31.31 21.20
CA LYS A 116 12.42 -32.49 21.57
C LYS A 116 13.31 -33.73 21.78
N LEU A 117 13.09 -34.45 22.88
CA LEU A 117 13.90 -35.62 23.28
C LEU A 117 12.99 -36.74 23.82
N ARG A 118 13.43 -38.00 23.73
CA ARG A 118 12.76 -39.13 24.40
C ARG A 118 13.28 -39.27 25.85
N PRO A 119 12.53 -39.90 26.78
CA PRO A 119 12.99 -40.13 28.15
C PRO A 119 14.40 -40.77 28.26
N PRO A 120 14.77 -41.81 27.46
CA PRO A 120 16.12 -42.37 27.53
C PRO A 120 17.22 -41.38 27.11
N ASP A 121 16.95 -40.52 26.12
CA ASP A 121 17.89 -39.50 25.64
C ASP A 121 18.12 -38.40 26.69
N ILE A 122 17.05 -38.02 27.42
CA ILE A 122 17.11 -37.08 28.55
C ILE A 122 17.94 -37.67 29.69
N MET A 123 17.59 -38.89 30.13
CA MET A 123 18.26 -39.56 31.24
C MET A 123 19.75 -39.81 30.94
N SER A 124 20.10 -40.23 29.72
CA SER A 124 21.50 -40.49 29.36
C SER A 124 22.41 -39.26 29.45
N GLN A 125 21.88 -38.05 29.20
CA GLN A 125 22.66 -36.81 29.25
C GLN A 125 22.76 -36.25 30.68
N LEU A 126 21.68 -36.28 31.46
CA LEU A 126 21.69 -35.79 32.85
C LEU A 126 22.56 -36.68 33.76
N LEU A 127 22.55 -38.00 33.55
CA LEU A 127 23.34 -38.95 34.35
C LEU A 127 24.85 -38.92 34.10
N VAL A 128 25.33 -38.22 33.07
CA VAL A 128 26.77 -37.92 32.89
C VAL A 128 27.26 -36.94 33.97
N HIS A 129 26.40 -36.03 34.43
CA HIS A 129 26.76 -35.01 35.41
C HIS A 129 26.33 -35.38 36.83
N ASP A 130 25.17 -36.03 37.01
CA ASP A 130 24.79 -36.66 38.28
C ASP A 130 24.35 -38.13 38.08
N PRO A 131 25.28 -39.10 38.15
CA PRO A 131 24.95 -40.52 38.04
C PRO A 131 24.15 -41.09 39.22
N LYS A 132 23.90 -40.32 40.29
CA LYS A 132 23.10 -40.75 41.46
C LYS A 132 21.65 -40.23 41.40
N GLY A 133 21.39 -39.15 40.68
CA GLY A 133 20.08 -38.49 40.58
C GLY A 133 18.98 -39.26 39.85
N SER A 134 19.27 -40.43 39.26
CA SER A 134 18.35 -41.17 38.36
C SER A 134 16.91 -41.28 38.87
N ALA A 135 16.69 -41.75 40.10
CA ALA A 135 15.34 -41.87 40.66
C ALA A 135 14.62 -40.51 40.84
N VAL A 136 15.38 -39.43 41.07
CA VAL A 136 14.85 -38.07 41.21
C VAL A 136 14.44 -37.52 39.85
N TYR A 137 15.29 -37.67 38.82
CA TYR A 137 14.97 -37.25 37.45
C TYR A 137 13.77 -38.03 36.88
N THR A 138 13.68 -39.35 37.09
CA THR A 138 12.50 -40.13 36.68
C THR A 138 11.22 -39.67 37.38
N GLN A 139 11.29 -39.35 38.68
CA GLN A 139 10.12 -38.83 39.41
C GLN A 139 9.74 -37.41 38.97
N ALA A 140 10.72 -36.56 38.66
CA ALA A 140 10.49 -35.21 38.13
C ALA A 140 9.87 -35.26 36.73
N LEU A 141 10.38 -36.12 35.84
CA LEU A 141 9.84 -36.33 34.50
C LEU A 141 8.38 -36.81 34.54
N TYR A 142 8.08 -37.80 35.40
CA TYR A 142 6.70 -38.27 35.60
C TYR A 142 5.76 -37.16 36.06
N LYS A 143 6.18 -36.32 37.01
CA LYS A 143 5.40 -35.15 37.48
C LYS A 143 5.18 -34.14 36.35
N LEU A 144 6.21 -33.83 35.56
CA LEU A 144 6.15 -32.85 34.46
C LEU A 144 5.21 -33.28 33.32
N VAL A 145 5.17 -34.59 33.01
CA VAL A 145 4.24 -35.17 32.02
C VAL A 145 2.81 -35.24 32.57
N THR A 146 2.61 -35.80 33.77
CA THR A 146 1.27 -35.94 34.37
C THR A 146 0.59 -34.63 34.76
N SER A 147 1.33 -33.52 34.86
CA SER A 147 0.79 -32.16 35.04
C SER A 147 0.87 -31.29 33.77
N SER A 148 1.14 -31.90 32.61
CA SER A 148 1.05 -31.30 31.28
C SER A 148 2.00 -30.12 30.99
N TYR A 149 3.13 -30.02 31.68
CA TYR A 149 4.21 -29.06 31.38
C TYR A 149 5.12 -29.57 30.26
N LEU A 150 5.21 -30.89 30.10
CA LEU A 150 5.73 -31.54 28.90
C LEU A 150 4.56 -32.19 28.14
N LYS A 151 4.56 -32.06 26.82
CA LYS A 151 3.58 -32.70 25.93
C LYS A 151 4.27 -33.54 24.85
N PRO A 152 3.65 -34.64 24.39
CA PRO A 152 4.21 -35.48 23.34
C PRO A 152 4.24 -34.74 21.99
N SER A 153 5.31 -34.95 21.23
CA SER A 153 5.55 -34.37 19.91
C SER A 153 5.21 -35.39 18.83
N THR A 154 3.94 -35.44 18.42
CA THR A 154 3.45 -36.35 17.37
C THR A 154 3.69 -35.76 15.97
N LEU A 155 3.54 -36.56 14.91
CA LEU A 155 3.62 -36.07 13.52
C LEU A 155 2.63 -34.90 13.26
N LEU A 156 1.43 -34.95 13.88
CA LEU A 156 0.43 -33.88 13.79
C LEU A 156 0.86 -32.57 14.49
N SER A 157 1.90 -32.58 15.33
CA SER A 157 2.46 -31.36 15.94
C SER A 157 3.37 -30.56 14.99
N HIS A 158 3.72 -31.14 13.84
CA HIS A 158 4.56 -30.52 12.82
C HIS A 158 3.76 -30.00 11.60
N ILE A 159 2.43 -30.09 11.62
CA ILE A 159 1.52 -29.55 10.60
C ILE A 159 0.81 -28.32 11.16
N SER A 160 0.68 -27.25 10.38
CA SER A 160 -0.02 -26.03 10.82
C SER A 160 -1.49 -26.31 11.19
N PRO A 161 -2.00 -25.76 12.32
CA PRO A 161 -3.42 -25.85 12.67
C PRO A 161 -4.34 -25.31 11.56
N ARG A 162 -3.87 -24.33 10.77
CA ARG A 162 -4.60 -23.79 9.61
C ARG A 162 -4.83 -24.86 8.55
N ASP A 163 -3.82 -25.67 8.24
CA ASP A 163 -3.89 -26.71 7.20
C ASP A 163 -4.72 -27.91 7.65
N LYS A 164 -4.61 -28.30 8.94
CA LYS A 164 -5.53 -29.28 9.54
C LYS A 164 -6.99 -28.81 9.36
N ARG A 165 -7.29 -27.56 9.72
CA ARG A 165 -8.65 -27.01 9.58
C ARG A 165 -9.11 -26.96 8.12
N ILE A 166 -8.27 -26.52 7.18
CA ILE A 166 -8.60 -26.52 5.74
C ILE A 166 -8.87 -27.94 5.23
N LYS A 167 -8.02 -28.90 5.59
CA LYS A 167 -8.15 -30.33 5.22
C LYS A 167 -9.43 -30.94 5.78
N TYR A 168 -9.80 -30.62 7.03
CA TYR A 168 -11.02 -31.14 7.65
C TYR A 168 -12.26 -30.42 7.11
N GLU A 169 -12.22 -29.11 6.90
CA GLU A 169 -13.27 -28.38 6.17
C GLU A 169 -13.52 -28.97 4.78
N ALA A 170 -12.47 -29.34 4.03
CA ALA A 170 -12.60 -29.97 2.72
C ALA A 170 -13.21 -31.38 2.81
N GLN A 171 -12.80 -32.18 3.80
CA GLN A 171 -13.36 -33.51 4.06
C GLN A 171 -14.82 -33.50 4.53
N GLU A 172 -15.26 -32.47 5.26
CA GLU A 172 -16.68 -32.32 5.61
C GLU A 172 -17.49 -31.76 4.43
N LYS A 173 -16.94 -30.82 3.64
CA LYS A 173 -17.60 -30.31 2.43
C LYS A 173 -17.81 -31.38 1.36
N SER A 174 -16.87 -32.32 1.17
CA SER A 174 -17.01 -33.39 0.16
C SER A 174 -18.07 -34.45 0.51
N LYS A 175 -18.64 -34.43 1.72
CA LYS A 175 -19.80 -35.25 2.11
C LYS A 175 -21.14 -34.61 1.72
N ILE A 176 -21.16 -33.31 1.43
CA ILE A 176 -22.36 -32.58 1.01
C ILE A 176 -22.61 -32.89 -0.47
N SER A 177 -23.79 -33.41 -0.79
CA SER A 177 -24.18 -33.74 -2.17
C SER A 177 -24.96 -32.58 -2.78
N GLY A 178 -24.46 -32.02 -3.88
CA GLY A 178 -25.04 -30.84 -4.53
C GLY A 178 -24.33 -29.53 -4.14
N PHE A 179 -24.98 -28.40 -4.39
CA PHE A 179 -24.44 -27.07 -4.08
C PHE A 179 -24.62 -26.75 -2.58
N PRO A 180 -23.54 -26.58 -1.78
CA PRO A 180 -23.67 -26.38 -0.34
C PRO A 180 -24.31 -25.05 0.05
N THR A 181 -25.29 -25.08 0.95
CA THR A 181 -25.90 -23.87 1.51
C THR A 181 -24.98 -23.19 2.53
N ALA A 182 -25.22 -21.90 2.79
CA ALA A 182 -24.47 -21.13 3.80
C ALA A 182 -24.59 -21.70 5.23
N LYS A 183 -25.65 -22.48 5.53
CA LYS A 183 -25.83 -23.17 6.81
C LYS A 183 -24.91 -24.39 6.90
N GLU A 184 -24.93 -25.28 5.90
CA GLU A 184 -24.09 -26.48 5.87
C GLU A 184 -22.60 -26.13 5.82
N LEU A 185 -22.23 -25.06 5.11
CA LEU A 185 -20.87 -24.51 5.09
C LEU A 185 -20.41 -23.95 6.45
N ARG A 186 -21.33 -23.63 7.37
CA ARG A 186 -21.01 -23.27 8.77
C ARG A 186 -20.88 -24.51 9.64
N GLU A 187 -21.80 -25.46 9.50
CA GLU A 187 -21.81 -26.72 10.27
C GLU A 187 -20.58 -27.59 9.93
N ALA A 188 -20.13 -27.61 8.67
CA ALA A 188 -18.88 -28.23 8.25
C ALA A 188 -17.63 -27.59 8.90
N LYS A 189 -17.62 -26.27 9.11
CA LYS A 189 -16.53 -25.54 9.79
C LYS A 189 -16.48 -25.85 11.28
N GLU A 190 -17.64 -25.82 11.94
CA GLU A 190 -17.77 -26.15 13.35
C GLU A 190 -17.36 -27.60 13.63
N THR A 191 -17.80 -28.54 12.79
CA THR A 191 -17.39 -29.96 12.84
C THR A 191 -15.88 -30.13 12.66
N ALA A 192 -15.27 -29.42 11.71
CA ALA A 192 -13.82 -29.43 11.48
C ALA A 192 -13.02 -28.90 12.69
N GLU A 193 -13.51 -27.86 13.38
CA GLU A 193 -12.86 -27.31 14.58
C GLU A 193 -13.02 -28.22 15.81
N VAL A 194 -14.20 -28.81 16.02
CA VAL A 194 -14.42 -29.81 17.09
C VAL A 194 -13.52 -31.02 16.90
N ARG A 195 -13.37 -31.49 15.64
CA ARG A 195 -12.44 -32.57 15.30
C ARG A 195 -11.00 -32.22 15.62
N LEU A 196 -10.54 -31.03 15.23
CA LEU A 196 -9.18 -30.55 15.52
C LEU A 196 -8.88 -30.58 17.03
N LYS A 197 -9.78 -30.02 17.85
CA LYS A 197 -9.64 -30.01 19.31
C LYS A 197 -9.61 -31.42 19.90
N ARG A 198 -10.43 -32.35 19.38
CA ARG A 198 -10.44 -33.74 19.84
C ARG A 198 -9.13 -34.47 19.51
N GLU A 199 -8.60 -34.30 18.30
CA GLU A 199 -7.31 -34.90 17.90
C GLU A 199 -6.14 -34.33 18.71
N GLU A 200 -6.20 -33.07 19.14
CA GLU A 200 -5.19 -32.46 20.03
C GLU A 200 -5.31 -32.99 21.48
N GLU A 201 -6.52 -33.14 22.02
CA GLU A 201 -6.74 -33.80 23.31
C GLU A 201 -6.44 -35.31 23.30
N GLU A 202 -6.55 -35.99 22.15
CA GLU A 202 -6.11 -37.37 21.96
C GLU A 202 -4.58 -37.45 21.93
N ALA A 203 -3.91 -36.54 21.20
CA ALA A 203 -2.45 -36.48 21.11
C ALA A 203 -1.78 -36.25 22.47
N GLU A 204 -2.31 -35.37 23.34
CA GLU A 204 -1.73 -35.14 24.67
C GLU A 204 -1.70 -36.38 25.57
N LYS A 205 -2.62 -37.33 25.35
CA LYS A 205 -2.75 -38.57 26.15
C LYS A 205 -1.74 -39.66 25.75
N VAL A 206 -1.06 -39.53 24.61
CA VAL A 206 -0.14 -40.55 24.07
C VAL A 206 1.11 -40.76 24.93
N GLY A 207 1.50 -39.79 25.76
CA GLY A 207 2.74 -39.84 26.55
C GLY A 207 2.77 -40.77 27.77
N LEU A 208 1.70 -41.52 28.05
CA LEU A 208 1.59 -42.38 29.24
C LEU A 208 1.20 -43.83 28.87
N LYS A 209 2.07 -44.78 29.21
CA LYS A 209 1.84 -46.22 29.11
C LYS A 209 1.31 -46.78 30.44
N ARG A 210 0.28 -47.63 30.38
CA ARG A 210 -0.23 -48.35 31.56
C ARG A 210 0.58 -49.63 31.81
N LYS A 211 1.00 -49.84 33.05
CA LYS A 211 1.77 -51.03 33.43
C LYS A 211 0.85 -52.23 33.67
N ALA A 212 0.86 -53.20 32.77
CA ALA A 212 0.21 -54.50 33.01
C ALA A 212 0.85 -55.20 34.23
N LYS A 213 -0.01 -55.71 35.14
CA LYS A 213 0.44 -56.34 36.39
C LYS A 213 0.50 -57.86 36.22
N ASP A 214 1.72 -58.39 36.25
CA ASP A 214 2.03 -59.78 35.90
C ASP A 214 1.30 -60.79 36.83
N GLN A 215 0.52 -61.71 36.25
CA GLN A 215 -0.31 -62.65 37.01
C GLN A 215 0.40 -63.97 37.32
N LEU A 216 1.30 -63.95 38.31
CA LEU A 216 1.87 -65.19 38.85
C LEU A 216 1.13 -65.73 40.08
N ARG A 217 0.29 -66.74 39.78
CA ARG A 217 -0.23 -67.83 40.63
C ARG A 217 -1.43 -67.58 41.56
N LYS A 218 -2.33 -68.56 41.45
CA LYS A 218 -3.56 -68.78 42.24
C LYS A 218 -3.28 -68.93 43.75
N SER A 219 -4.11 -68.28 44.57
CA SER A 219 -4.61 -68.87 45.81
C SER A 219 -6.02 -68.30 46.12
N SER A 220 -6.75 -68.90 47.06
CA SER A 220 -8.21 -68.78 47.16
C SER A 220 -8.74 -68.12 48.44
N LYS A 221 -9.95 -67.54 48.32
CA LYS A 221 -10.84 -66.97 49.35
C LYS A 221 -10.59 -65.49 49.75
N PRO A 222 -11.62 -64.75 50.23
CA PRO A 222 -11.75 -63.31 49.92
C PRO A 222 -11.85 -62.37 51.14
N ARG A 223 -12.06 -61.07 50.84
CA ARG A 223 -12.73 -60.03 51.65
C ARG A 223 -11.86 -59.03 52.45
N TYR A 224 -11.31 -58.04 51.76
CA TYR A 224 -11.70 -56.63 51.99
C TYR A 224 -11.39 -55.79 50.75
N GLN A 225 -12.27 -54.86 50.36
CA GLN A 225 -12.02 -53.98 49.21
C GLN A 225 -11.19 -52.76 49.63
N ARG A 226 -9.95 -52.70 49.12
CA ARG A 226 -9.27 -51.44 48.81
C ARG A 226 -9.26 -51.30 47.29
N SER A 227 -9.69 -50.16 46.77
CA SER A 227 -9.54 -49.83 45.35
C SER A 227 -8.05 -49.78 45.01
N ALA A 228 -7.62 -50.57 44.03
CA ALA A 228 -6.28 -50.47 43.51
C ALA A 228 -6.15 -49.18 42.67
N VAL A 229 -5.11 -48.39 42.94
CA VAL A 229 -4.67 -47.35 42.01
C VAL A 229 -3.75 -48.04 41.00
N GLU A 230 -3.98 -47.80 39.71
CA GLU A 230 -3.12 -48.30 38.63
C GLU A 230 -1.92 -47.37 38.45
N GLU A 231 -0.72 -47.92 38.28
CA GLU A 231 0.51 -47.14 38.04
C GLU A 231 0.66 -46.87 36.54
N GLU A 232 0.41 -45.64 36.12
CA GLU A 232 0.77 -45.14 34.79
C GLU A 232 2.26 -44.72 34.79
N ILE A 233 2.94 -44.89 33.65
CA ILE A 233 4.38 -44.64 33.48
C ILE A 233 4.59 -43.83 32.19
N VAL A 234 5.61 -42.96 32.15
CA VAL A 234 5.97 -42.18 30.96
C VAL A 234 6.41 -43.12 29.82
N ASP A 235 6.03 -42.82 28.59
CA ASP A 235 6.42 -43.60 27.43
C ASP A 235 7.85 -43.28 26.94
N ASP A 236 8.78 -44.24 27.08
CA ASP A 236 10.18 -44.15 26.63
C ASP A 236 10.36 -44.00 25.10
N ASP A 237 9.39 -44.41 24.28
CA ASP A 237 9.45 -44.33 22.81
C ASP A 237 9.05 -42.93 22.29
N VAL A 238 8.39 -42.13 23.12
CA VAL A 238 7.75 -40.86 22.71
C VAL A 238 8.68 -39.67 22.90
N TYR A 239 8.78 -38.81 21.87
CA TYR A 239 9.47 -37.53 21.97
C TYR A 239 8.61 -36.53 22.77
N PHE A 240 9.17 -35.95 23.83
CA PHE A 240 8.55 -34.87 24.59
C PHE A 240 9.12 -33.51 24.21
N ARG A 241 8.24 -32.51 24.24
CA ARG A 241 8.56 -31.08 24.08
C ARG A 241 7.91 -30.27 25.20
N VAL A 242 8.42 -29.08 25.45
CA VAL A 242 7.84 -28.17 26.46
C VAL A 242 6.47 -27.66 26.01
N ASN A 243 5.51 -27.61 26.94
CA ASN A 243 4.18 -27.06 26.72
C ASN A 243 4.11 -25.60 27.16
N TYR A 244 4.58 -24.70 26.31
CA TYR A 244 4.69 -23.26 26.57
C TYR A 244 3.39 -22.61 27.05
N GLU A 245 2.24 -23.11 26.63
CA GLU A 245 0.93 -22.59 27.03
C GLU A 245 0.69 -22.75 28.54
N LYS A 246 1.13 -23.85 29.16
CA LYS A 246 0.99 -24.06 30.60
C LYS A 246 1.83 -23.07 31.41
N PHE A 247 3.01 -22.69 30.90
CA PHE A 247 3.84 -21.64 31.50
C PHE A 247 3.29 -20.22 31.22
N ASN A 248 2.73 -19.97 30.04
CA ASN A 248 2.07 -18.69 29.74
C ASN A 248 0.83 -18.47 30.64
N ILE A 249 0.11 -19.53 31.03
CA ILE A 249 -0.97 -19.47 32.04
C ILE A 249 -0.43 -18.99 33.40
N HIS A 250 0.74 -19.45 33.86
CA HIS A 250 1.38 -18.91 35.07
C HIS A 250 1.71 -17.43 34.95
N ILE A 251 2.20 -16.98 33.78
CA ILE A 251 2.47 -15.56 33.51
C ILE A 251 1.17 -14.75 33.57
N ARG A 252 0.10 -15.19 32.89
CA ARG A 252 -1.25 -14.59 32.97
C ARG A 252 -1.72 -14.48 34.42
N ASN A 253 -1.68 -15.58 35.16
CA ASN A 253 -2.17 -15.66 36.54
C ASN A 253 -1.38 -14.72 37.47
N LYS A 254 -0.07 -14.55 37.25
CA LYS A 254 0.77 -13.61 37.99
C LYS A 254 0.50 -12.14 37.63
N LEU A 255 0.25 -11.82 36.36
CA LEU A 255 -0.16 -10.48 35.94
C LEU A 255 -1.51 -10.07 36.54
N ILE A 256 -2.46 -11.02 36.64
CA ILE A 256 -3.75 -10.82 37.31
C ILE A 256 -3.57 -10.57 38.82
N GLU A 257 -2.72 -11.35 39.51
CA GLU A 257 -2.37 -11.14 40.92
C GLU A 257 -1.82 -9.73 41.16
N THR A 258 -0.88 -9.28 40.33
CA THR A 258 -0.27 -7.94 40.44
C THR A 258 -1.29 -6.82 40.19
N ALA A 259 -2.14 -6.95 39.16
CA ALA A 259 -3.18 -5.97 38.88
C ALA A 259 -4.24 -5.86 40.00
N ALA A 260 -4.50 -6.95 40.73
CA ALA A 260 -5.36 -6.94 41.90
C ALA A 260 -4.70 -6.24 43.11
N ARG A 261 -3.41 -6.49 43.35
CA ARG A 261 -2.60 -5.83 44.39
C ARG A 261 -2.59 -4.32 44.23
N GLU A 262 -2.25 -3.85 43.03
CA GLU A 262 -2.14 -2.42 42.72
C GLU A 262 -3.48 -1.68 42.72
N ARG A 263 -4.60 -2.39 42.58
CA ARG A 263 -5.95 -1.80 42.59
C ARG A 263 -6.60 -1.77 43.98
N TYR A 264 -6.30 -2.74 44.84
CA TYR A 264 -6.96 -2.90 46.14
C TYR A 264 -5.94 -3.00 47.27
N ASN A 265 -5.35 -4.18 47.48
CA ASN A 265 -4.28 -4.47 48.44
C ASN A 265 -3.79 -5.91 48.26
N ASP A 266 -2.75 -6.29 49.02
CA ASP A 266 -2.21 -7.66 49.04
C ASP A 266 -3.22 -8.74 49.43
N GLY A 267 -4.17 -8.45 50.33
CA GLY A 267 -5.19 -9.41 50.75
C GLY A 267 -6.12 -9.79 49.59
N ALA A 268 -6.58 -8.81 48.82
CA ALA A 268 -7.36 -9.03 47.60
C ALA A 268 -6.57 -9.82 46.54
N ALA A 269 -5.28 -9.49 46.36
CA ALA A 269 -4.38 -10.23 45.48
C ALA A 269 -4.18 -11.68 45.93
N PHE A 270 -4.11 -11.92 47.24
CA PHE A 270 -3.97 -13.26 47.83
C PHE A 270 -5.21 -14.11 47.58
N VAL A 271 -6.42 -13.55 47.76
CA VAL A 271 -7.70 -14.22 47.48
C VAL A 271 -7.81 -14.57 45.98
N ILE A 272 -7.39 -13.66 45.09
CA ILE A 272 -7.33 -13.95 43.65
C ILE A 272 -6.32 -15.06 43.32
N ARG A 273 -5.12 -15.02 43.91
CA ARG A 273 -4.11 -16.07 43.72
C ARG A 273 -4.62 -17.44 44.17
N ALA A 274 -5.33 -17.49 45.30
CA ALA A 274 -5.97 -18.70 45.80
C ALA A 274 -7.07 -19.23 44.86
N ALA A 275 -7.93 -18.34 44.34
CA ALA A 275 -8.96 -18.69 43.35
C ALA A 275 -8.36 -19.22 42.03
N LEU A 276 -7.34 -18.53 41.50
CA LEU A 276 -6.59 -18.95 40.31
C LEU A 276 -5.96 -20.33 40.53
N LYS A 277 -5.20 -20.52 41.62
CA LYS A 277 -4.55 -21.79 41.96
C LYS A 277 -5.55 -22.94 42.14
N SER A 278 -6.75 -22.66 42.67
CA SER A 278 -7.82 -23.66 42.80
C SER A 278 -8.41 -24.16 41.46
N THR A 279 -8.15 -23.45 40.34
CA THR A 279 -8.61 -23.80 38.99
C THR A 279 -7.48 -24.09 38.00
N GLU A 280 -6.23 -23.76 38.35
CA GLU A 280 -5.03 -23.80 37.52
C GLU A 280 -4.75 -25.16 36.84
N GLY A 281 -5.04 -26.26 37.53
CA GLY A 281 -4.93 -27.61 36.95
C GLY A 281 -5.83 -27.82 35.73
N LYS A 282 -6.97 -27.12 35.67
CA LYS A 282 -7.99 -27.24 34.62
C LYS A 282 -7.91 -26.15 33.54
N GLN A 283 -7.22 -25.03 33.81
CA GLN A 283 -6.99 -23.99 32.81
C GLN A 283 -6.17 -24.58 31.65
N LYS A 284 -6.71 -24.51 30.43
CA LYS A 284 -6.15 -25.15 29.23
C LYS A 284 -5.41 -24.15 28.35
N SER A 285 -5.93 -22.93 28.19
CA SER A 285 -5.31 -21.89 27.37
C SER A 285 -5.26 -20.53 28.08
N VAL A 286 -4.30 -19.70 27.66
CA VAL A 286 -4.27 -18.26 27.92
C VAL A 286 -5.51 -17.58 27.35
N THR A 287 -6.07 -18.11 26.24
CA THR A 287 -7.27 -17.59 25.54
C THR A 287 -8.60 -17.97 26.20
N ASP A 288 -8.60 -18.81 27.25
CA ASP A 288 -9.80 -19.12 28.04
C ASP A 288 -10.48 -17.81 28.49
N ILE A 289 -11.77 -17.63 28.22
CA ILE A 289 -12.50 -16.37 28.52
C ILE A 289 -12.59 -16.11 30.03
N ARG A 290 -12.74 -17.17 30.82
CA ARG A 290 -12.88 -17.16 32.28
C ARG A 290 -12.45 -18.48 32.90
N SER A 291 -12.20 -18.48 34.21
CA SER A 291 -11.87 -19.70 34.94
C SER A 291 -13.05 -20.66 35.04
N ASP A 292 -12.74 -21.91 35.36
CA ASP A 292 -13.71 -22.86 35.90
C ASP A 292 -14.36 -22.32 37.20
N ALA A 293 -15.54 -22.85 37.55
CA ALA A 293 -16.21 -22.49 38.80
C ALA A 293 -15.44 -22.97 40.04
N THR A 294 -15.17 -22.06 40.98
CA THR A 294 -14.60 -22.39 42.30
C THR A 294 -15.51 -21.91 43.45
N THR A 295 -15.30 -22.46 44.65
CA THR A 295 -16.11 -22.19 45.85
C THR A 295 -15.27 -21.52 46.93
N ILE A 296 -15.92 -20.82 47.87
CA ILE A 296 -15.23 -20.19 49.01
C ILE A 296 -14.41 -21.20 49.82
N ALA A 297 -14.87 -22.46 49.92
CA ALA A 297 -14.12 -23.53 50.59
C ALA A 297 -12.84 -23.93 49.82
N ASN A 298 -12.92 -24.06 48.49
CA ASN A 298 -11.76 -24.38 47.65
C ASN A 298 -10.73 -23.24 47.63
N ILE A 299 -11.19 -21.98 47.68
CA ILE A 299 -10.34 -20.79 47.82
C ILE A 299 -9.65 -20.82 49.19
N ALA A 300 -10.41 -21.02 50.28
CA ALA A 300 -9.86 -21.08 51.63
C ALA A 300 -8.79 -22.17 51.79
N ALA A 301 -8.97 -23.34 51.17
CA ALA A 301 -7.99 -24.43 51.17
C ALA A 301 -6.68 -24.14 50.41
N GLN A 302 -6.59 -23.02 49.68
CA GLN A 302 -5.35 -22.53 49.06
C GLN A 302 -4.73 -21.34 49.83
N ILE A 303 -5.27 -20.98 51.00
CA ILE A 303 -4.78 -19.91 51.86
C ILE A 303 -4.11 -20.53 53.11
N PRO A 304 -2.82 -20.28 53.37
CA PRO A 304 -2.14 -20.70 54.59
C PRO A 304 -2.78 -20.14 55.86
N ASP A 305 -2.88 -20.97 56.91
CA ASP A 305 -3.54 -20.63 58.18
C ASP A 305 -2.88 -19.47 58.96
N ASP A 306 -1.61 -19.15 58.66
CA ASP A 306 -0.87 -18.04 59.24
C ASP A 306 -1.16 -16.68 58.57
N TYR A 307 -1.78 -16.66 57.38
CA TYR A 307 -1.96 -15.43 56.61
C TYR A 307 -3.18 -14.60 57.06
N ASN A 308 -2.91 -13.49 57.74
CA ASN A 308 -3.94 -12.61 58.32
C ASN A 308 -4.67 -11.74 57.27
N LEU A 309 -5.70 -12.30 56.61
CA LEU A 309 -6.58 -11.59 55.66
C LEU A 309 -7.26 -10.32 56.23
N ALA A 310 -7.45 -10.20 57.56
CA ALA A 310 -8.08 -9.04 58.17
C ALA A 310 -7.21 -7.77 58.13
N SER A 311 -5.91 -7.89 57.81
CA SER A 311 -4.99 -6.76 57.69
C SER A 311 -5.33 -5.76 56.57
N GLY A 312 -6.02 -6.20 55.52
CA GLY A 312 -6.38 -5.39 54.35
C GLY A 312 -7.83 -4.89 54.32
N LEU A 313 -8.59 -4.99 55.43
CA LEU A 313 -9.99 -4.57 55.51
C LEU A 313 -10.26 -3.72 56.76
N VAL A 314 -11.06 -2.65 56.61
CA VAL A 314 -11.52 -1.81 57.72
C VAL A 314 -12.74 -2.46 58.37
N LEU A 315 -12.54 -3.12 59.51
CA LEU A 315 -13.59 -3.86 60.21
C LEU A 315 -14.36 -2.95 61.19
N SER A 316 -15.69 -2.92 61.07
CA SER A 316 -16.59 -2.10 61.91
C SER A 316 -16.84 -2.69 63.32
N SER A 317 -16.19 -3.80 63.68
CA SER A 317 -16.33 -4.46 64.98
C SER A 317 -14.99 -5.02 65.47
N SER A 318 -14.74 -4.98 66.78
CA SER A 318 -13.52 -5.50 67.40
C SER A 318 -13.47 -7.04 67.49
N LYS A 319 -14.56 -7.73 67.16
CA LYS A 319 -14.58 -9.21 67.06
C LYS A 319 -13.96 -9.64 65.74
N LYS A 320 -12.87 -10.42 65.78
CA LYS A 320 -12.26 -11.03 64.59
C LYS A 320 -13.30 -11.86 63.81
N PRO A 321 -13.63 -11.52 62.55
CA PRO A 321 -14.52 -12.33 61.72
C PRO A 321 -13.83 -13.64 61.31
N LYS A 322 -14.63 -14.65 60.92
CA LYS A 322 -14.11 -15.92 60.40
C LYS A 322 -13.50 -15.74 59.00
N THR A 323 -12.46 -16.50 58.68
CA THR A 323 -11.74 -16.45 57.39
C THR A 323 -12.68 -16.54 56.17
N MET A 324 -13.70 -17.39 56.22
CA MET A 324 -14.69 -17.52 55.13
C MET A 324 -15.55 -16.26 54.91
N ALA A 325 -15.78 -15.45 55.96
CA ALA A 325 -16.47 -14.16 55.82
C ALA A 325 -15.55 -13.14 55.15
N LEU A 326 -14.31 -13.01 55.62
CA LEU A 326 -13.28 -12.15 55.00
C LEU A 326 -13.08 -12.48 53.50
N ILE A 327 -13.04 -13.77 53.14
CA ILE A 327 -12.97 -14.19 51.73
C ILE A 327 -14.23 -13.74 50.97
N LYS A 328 -15.44 -13.88 51.53
CA LYS A 328 -16.68 -13.40 50.89
C LYS A 328 -16.66 -11.88 50.68
N ASP A 329 -16.18 -11.12 51.66
CA ASP A 329 -16.09 -9.66 51.60
C ASP A 329 -15.11 -9.22 50.48
N TYR A 330 -13.92 -9.84 50.41
CA TYR A 330 -12.98 -9.62 49.31
C TYR A 330 -13.58 -10.02 47.94
N LEU A 331 -14.27 -11.16 47.84
CA LEU A 331 -14.91 -11.59 46.60
C LEU A 331 -16.01 -10.61 46.13
N GLY A 332 -16.74 -9.98 47.06
CA GLY A 332 -17.67 -8.89 46.76
C GLY A 332 -16.99 -7.65 46.17
N MET A 333 -15.91 -7.18 46.80
CA MET A 333 -15.10 -6.05 46.31
C MET A 333 -14.50 -6.32 44.91
N LEU A 334 -14.02 -7.54 44.68
CA LEU A 334 -13.46 -7.98 43.39
C LEU A 334 -14.52 -8.14 42.28
N ALA A 335 -15.78 -8.30 42.67
CA ALA A 335 -16.94 -8.40 41.79
C ALA A 335 -17.74 -7.09 41.63
N PHE A 336 -17.33 -6.00 42.28
CA PHE A 336 -18.07 -4.72 42.33
C PHE A 336 -19.54 -4.87 42.78
N THR A 337 -19.80 -5.72 43.78
CA THR A 337 -21.17 -5.91 44.32
C THR A 337 -21.75 -4.67 45.00
N ASP A 338 -20.88 -3.74 45.40
CA ASP A 338 -21.19 -2.42 45.97
C ASP A 338 -21.61 -1.39 44.91
N ASN A 339 -21.12 -1.53 43.67
CA ASN A 339 -21.40 -0.63 42.56
C ASN A 339 -21.65 -1.41 41.25
N PRO A 340 -22.84 -2.03 41.10
CA PRO A 340 -23.16 -2.94 39.98
C PRO A 340 -23.45 -2.23 38.64
N THR A 341 -22.95 -1.00 38.45
CA THR A 341 -23.05 -0.22 37.21
C THR A 341 -22.30 -0.91 36.05
N PRO A 342 -22.62 -0.61 34.78
CA PRO A 342 -21.89 -1.16 33.63
C PRO A 342 -20.37 -0.92 33.69
N ALA A 343 -19.95 0.25 34.20
CA ALA A 343 -18.55 0.59 34.41
C ALA A 343 -17.90 -0.25 35.54
N GLY A 344 -18.62 -0.50 36.64
CA GLY A 344 -18.17 -1.40 37.71
C GLY A 344 -17.99 -2.84 37.21
N ARG A 345 -18.97 -3.37 36.46
CA ARG A 345 -18.89 -4.70 35.84
C ARG A 345 -17.72 -4.81 34.86
N ALA A 346 -17.46 -3.78 34.05
CA ALA A 346 -16.31 -3.73 33.14
C ALA A 346 -14.94 -3.62 33.86
N ALA A 347 -14.93 -3.34 35.17
CA ALA A 347 -13.73 -3.28 36.00
C ALA A 347 -13.55 -4.51 36.92
N SER A 348 -14.51 -5.44 36.96
CA SER A 348 -14.48 -6.60 37.86
C SER A 348 -13.35 -7.58 37.51
N PHE A 349 -12.92 -8.33 38.52
CA PHE A 349 -12.01 -9.46 38.36
C PHE A 349 -12.73 -10.80 38.47
N ILE A 350 -13.88 -10.84 39.17
CA ILE A 350 -14.61 -12.06 39.50
C ILE A 350 -16.11 -11.88 39.24
N SER A 351 -16.72 -12.84 38.55
CA SER A 351 -18.18 -13.03 38.54
C SER A 351 -18.58 -13.94 39.71
N SER A 352 -19.53 -13.50 40.53
CA SER A 352 -20.04 -14.26 41.68
C SER A 352 -21.51 -14.65 41.47
N GLY A 353 -21.78 -15.95 41.38
CA GLY A 353 -23.10 -16.52 41.65
C GLY A 353 -23.25 -16.88 43.13
N GLU A 354 -24.40 -17.44 43.52
CA GLU A 354 -24.75 -17.69 44.93
C GLU A 354 -23.75 -18.57 45.70
N SER A 355 -23.11 -19.53 45.01
CA SER A 355 -22.16 -20.50 45.59
C SER A 355 -20.92 -20.76 44.72
N LYS A 356 -20.83 -20.12 43.55
CA LYS A 356 -19.79 -20.34 42.53
C LYS A 356 -19.18 -19.01 42.09
N HIS A 357 -17.86 -18.95 42.05
CA HIS A 357 -17.10 -17.78 41.62
C HIS A 357 -16.24 -18.14 40.41
N TYR A 358 -16.11 -17.21 39.47
CA TYR A 358 -15.38 -17.34 38.21
C TYR A 358 -14.44 -16.15 38.06
N VAL A 359 -13.17 -16.36 37.70
CA VAL A 359 -12.23 -15.26 37.39
C VAL A 359 -12.36 -14.89 35.92
N GLU A 360 -12.67 -13.63 35.63
CA GLU A 360 -13.01 -13.18 34.27
C GLU A 360 -11.76 -12.74 33.49
N PHE A 361 -11.04 -13.73 32.94
CA PHE A 361 -9.76 -13.53 32.24
C PHE A 361 -9.84 -12.49 31.12
N GLU A 362 -10.90 -12.50 30.30
CA GLU A 362 -10.97 -11.57 29.17
C GLU A 362 -11.22 -10.12 29.61
N ILE A 363 -12.03 -9.88 30.65
CA ILE A 363 -12.28 -8.54 31.21
C ILE A 363 -10.96 -7.97 31.74
N ILE A 364 -10.23 -8.76 32.53
CA ILE A 364 -8.93 -8.36 33.08
C ILE A 364 -7.89 -8.19 31.94
N GLY A 365 -7.89 -9.05 30.92
CA GLY A 365 -7.00 -8.96 29.76
C GLY A 365 -7.26 -7.77 28.84
N ARG A 366 -8.52 -7.33 28.69
CA ARG A 366 -8.86 -6.05 28.03
C ARG A 366 -8.33 -4.86 28.85
N ARG A 367 -8.46 -4.91 30.17
CA ARG A 367 -7.98 -3.88 31.11
C ARG A 367 -6.45 -3.78 31.16
N LEU A 368 -5.73 -4.91 31.14
CA LEU A 368 -4.27 -4.95 31.06
C LEU A 368 -3.76 -4.32 29.76
N ARG A 369 -4.36 -4.67 28.61
CA ARG A 369 -4.04 -4.04 27.32
C ARG A 369 -4.29 -2.53 27.31
N ARG A 370 -5.43 -2.07 27.85
CA ARG A 370 -5.71 -0.62 28.02
C ARG A 370 -4.64 0.07 28.87
N ARG A 371 -4.16 -0.58 29.95
CA ARG A 371 -3.09 -0.02 30.79
C ARG A 371 -1.77 0.14 30.04
N VAL A 372 -1.39 -0.80 29.16
CA VAL A 372 -0.18 -0.68 28.32
C VAL A 372 -0.30 0.51 27.37
N LEU A 373 -1.45 0.66 26.70
CA LEU A 373 -1.75 1.82 25.83
C LEU A 373 -1.71 3.15 26.60
N GLU A 374 -2.31 3.22 27.79
CA GLU A 374 -2.25 4.39 28.67
C GLU A 374 -0.84 4.67 29.23
N ALA A 375 0.03 3.66 29.37
CA ALA A 375 1.41 3.83 29.82
C ALA A 375 2.30 4.39 28.70
N VAL A 376 2.24 3.82 27.49
CA VAL A 376 2.98 4.34 26.33
C VAL A 376 2.53 5.75 25.96
N THR A 377 1.22 6.04 26.09
CA THR A 377 0.69 7.40 25.88
C THR A 377 1.23 8.39 26.91
N ARG A 378 1.39 8.00 28.19
CA ARG A 378 2.00 8.88 29.20
C ARG A 378 3.46 9.21 28.90
N GLU A 379 4.24 8.19 28.53
CA GLU A 379 5.67 8.33 28.28
C GLU A 379 5.97 9.28 27.10
N ARG A 380 5.09 9.28 26.08
CA ARG A 380 5.25 10.09 24.87
C ARG A 380 4.51 11.43 24.88
N HIS A 381 3.31 11.47 25.46
CA HIS A 381 2.35 12.59 25.33
C HIS A 381 1.89 13.15 26.69
N GLY A 382 2.51 12.71 27.79
CA GLY A 382 2.19 13.15 29.15
C GLY A 382 0.80 12.72 29.65
N ASP A 383 0.43 13.17 30.86
CA ASP A 383 -0.88 12.86 31.43
C ASP A 383 -2.04 13.55 30.69
N ASP A 384 -1.78 14.62 29.93
CA ASP A 384 -2.80 15.28 29.09
C ASP A 384 -3.14 14.44 27.85
N GLY A 385 -2.15 13.79 27.22
CA GLY A 385 -2.40 12.78 26.20
C GLY A 385 -3.22 11.61 26.73
N VAL A 386 -2.92 11.14 27.96
CA VAL A 386 -3.72 10.11 28.64
C VAL A 386 -5.14 10.60 28.96
N ARG A 387 -5.32 11.88 29.31
CA ARG A 387 -6.63 12.49 29.57
C ARG A 387 -7.52 12.48 28.32
N ILE A 388 -6.96 12.85 27.16
CA ILE A 388 -7.63 12.76 25.86
C ILE A 388 -7.92 11.30 25.49
N LEU A 389 -6.93 10.40 25.62
CA LEU A 389 -7.09 8.99 25.30
C LEU A 389 -8.23 8.34 26.10
N ARG A 390 -8.27 8.55 27.43
CA ARG A 390 -9.33 8.02 28.30
C ARG A 390 -10.70 8.55 27.91
N LEU A 391 -10.83 9.85 27.64
CA LEU A 391 -12.07 10.45 27.15
C LEU A 391 -12.55 9.74 25.87
N LEU A 392 -11.69 9.57 24.87
CA LEU A 392 -12.04 8.92 23.61
C LEU A 392 -12.36 7.42 23.77
N LEU A 393 -11.70 6.71 24.69
CA LEU A 393 -12.03 5.32 25.02
C LEU A 393 -13.40 5.16 25.68
N ASP A 394 -13.80 6.15 26.50
CA ASP A 394 -15.02 6.07 27.32
C ASP A 394 -16.24 6.73 26.63
N THR A 395 -16.02 7.57 25.61
CA THR A 395 -17.10 8.28 24.87
C THR A 395 -17.14 8.00 23.36
N GLY A 396 -16.11 7.38 22.77
CA GLY A 396 -16.09 6.95 21.37
C GLY A 396 -15.63 8.04 20.40
N LYS A 397 -16.55 8.54 19.56
CA LYS A 397 -16.27 9.48 18.45
C LYS A 397 -16.64 10.92 18.84
N VAL A 398 -15.65 11.80 18.98
CA VAL A 398 -15.82 13.15 19.56
C VAL A 398 -15.10 14.24 18.74
N ASP A 399 -15.68 15.43 18.63
CA ASP A 399 -15.04 16.58 17.97
C ASP A 399 -14.04 17.33 18.87
N GLU A 400 -13.11 18.07 18.26
CA GLU A 400 -12.05 18.81 18.95
C GLU A 400 -12.55 19.79 20.03
N LYS A 401 -13.69 20.47 19.81
CA LYS A 401 -14.24 21.45 20.75
C LYS A 401 -14.84 20.76 21.98
N GLN A 402 -15.50 19.62 21.77
CA GLN A 402 -15.96 18.76 22.87
C GLN A 402 -14.78 18.17 23.65
N ILE A 403 -13.72 17.70 22.98
CA ILE A 403 -12.50 17.20 23.64
C ILE A 403 -11.90 18.31 24.53
N SER A 404 -11.66 19.50 24.00
CA SER A 404 -11.17 20.66 24.78
C SER A 404 -12.07 20.99 25.98
N LYS A 405 -13.39 21.06 25.78
CA LYS A 405 -14.36 21.38 26.85
C LYS A 405 -14.40 20.32 27.96
N VAL A 406 -14.31 19.04 27.64
CA VAL A 406 -14.43 17.95 28.64
C VAL A 406 -13.09 17.65 29.32
N THR A 407 -11.96 17.77 28.60
CA THR A 407 -10.62 17.60 29.19
C THR A 407 -10.15 18.80 30.00
N MET A 408 -10.82 19.96 29.90
CA MET A 408 -10.40 21.24 30.49
C MET A 408 -9.01 21.69 30.00
N LEU A 409 -8.72 21.45 28.72
CA LEU A 409 -7.49 21.86 28.02
C LEU A 409 -7.83 22.91 26.95
N ALA A 410 -6.97 23.91 26.74
CA ALA A 410 -7.24 24.95 25.75
C ALA A 410 -7.10 24.40 24.32
N PRO A 411 -7.92 24.84 23.34
CA PRO A 411 -7.90 24.29 21.97
C PRO A 411 -6.52 24.35 21.28
N LYS A 412 -5.73 25.39 21.60
CA LYS A 412 -4.35 25.58 21.12
C LYS A 412 -3.39 24.45 21.55
N ASP A 413 -3.65 23.81 22.68
CA ASP A 413 -2.82 22.75 23.26
C ASP A 413 -3.36 21.36 22.87
N VAL A 414 -4.69 21.25 22.71
CA VAL A 414 -5.39 20.02 22.28
C VAL A 414 -5.09 19.65 20.83
N ARG A 415 -5.09 20.61 19.89
CA ARG A 415 -4.92 20.30 18.46
C ARG A 415 -3.54 19.70 18.11
N PRO A 416 -2.40 20.25 18.58
CA PRO A 416 -1.09 19.62 18.36
C PRO A 416 -1.01 18.21 18.97
N LEU A 417 -1.59 18.03 20.16
CA LEU A 417 -1.59 16.77 20.90
C LEU A 417 -2.39 15.67 20.18
N LEU A 418 -3.57 16.01 19.63
CA LEU A 418 -4.34 15.12 18.76
C LEU A 418 -3.56 14.76 17.48
N GLY A 419 -2.89 15.74 16.86
CA GLY A 419 -2.04 15.51 15.69
C GLY A 419 -0.91 14.52 15.98
N ALA A 420 -0.17 14.70 17.07
CA ALA A 420 0.93 13.83 17.48
C ALA A 420 0.44 12.41 17.81
N MET A 421 -0.62 12.26 18.61
CA MET A 421 -1.21 10.96 18.95
C MET A 421 -1.79 10.24 17.71
N SER A 422 -2.25 10.99 16.70
CA SER A 422 -2.75 10.41 15.44
C SER A 422 -1.63 10.00 14.48
N ALA A 423 -0.51 10.72 14.45
CA ALA A 423 0.67 10.35 13.67
C ALA A 423 1.25 9.01 14.16
N GLU A 424 1.24 8.77 15.48
CA GLU A 424 1.63 7.50 16.09
C GLU A 424 0.53 6.41 16.04
N SER A 425 -0.63 6.70 15.44
CA SER A 425 -1.79 5.80 15.38
C SER A 425 -2.34 5.32 16.73
N LEU A 426 -2.09 6.06 17.81
CA LEU A 426 -2.72 5.85 19.13
C LEU A 426 -4.20 6.26 19.10
N ILE A 427 -4.54 7.24 18.27
CA ILE A 427 -5.91 7.64 17.92
C ILE A 427 -6.09 7.61 16.39
N SER A 428 -7.30 7.79 15.91
CA SER A 428 -7.60 7.96 14.49
C SER A 428 -8.79 8.88 14.26
N ILE A 429 -8.90 9.37 13.03
CA ILE A 429 -9.87 10.38 12.61
C ILE A 429 -10.97 9.73 11.77
N GLN A 430 -12.22 10.12 12.01
CA GLN A 430 -13.38 9.76 11.20
C GLN A 430 -13.88 11.01 10.51
N GLU A 431 -13.82 11.00 9.18
CA GLU A 431 -14.52 11.99 8.36
C GLU A 431 -16.02 11.67 8.32
N VAL A 432 -16.86 12.68 8.52
CA VAL A 432 -18.31 12.63 8.34
C VAL A 432 -18.70 13.79 7.41
N PRO A 433 -18.73 13.55 6.08
CA PRO A 433 -18.99 14.59 5.09
C PRO A 433 -20.48 14.97 5.05
N LYS A 434 -20.79 16.27 4.96
CA LYS A 434 -22.19 16.76 4.78
C LYS A 434 -22.67 16.69 3.32
N SER A 435 -21.77 16.49 2.38
CA SER A 435 -22.03 16.48 0.93
C SER A 435 -21.18 15.42 0.24
N ALA A 436 -21.66 14.91 -0.91
CA ALA A 436 -21.05 13.78 -1.60
C ALA A 436 -19.62 14.05 -2.12
N ASP A 437 -19.28 15.33 -2.31
CA ASP A 437 -17.95 15.85 -2.66
C ASP A 437 -16.88 15.64 -1.56
N ARG A 438 -17.29 15.25 -0.35
CA ARG A 438 -16.44 15.11 0.85
C ARG A 438 -15.62 16.35 1.23
N ASN A 439 -15.98 17.52 0.70
CA ASN A 439 -15.21 18.75 0.82
C ASN A 439 -14.83 19.06 2.28
N PRO A 440 -13.53 19.22 2.62
CA PRO A 440 -13.07 19.44 4.00
C PRO A 440 -13.79 20.57 4.76
N THR A 441 -14.18 21.65 4.06
CA THR A 441 -14.92 22.77 4.66
C THR A 441 -16.35 22.40 5.11
N ARG A 442 -16.88 21.28 4.59
CA ARG A 442 -18.21 20.72 4.84
C ARG A 442 -18.14 19.35 5.54
N THR A 443 -16.96 18.90 5.95
CA THR A 443 -16.76 17.63 6.65
C THR A 443 -16.61 17.86 8.15
N PHE A 444 -17.28 17.06 8.97
CA PHE A 444 -16.98 16.97 10.40
C PHE A 444 -15.85 15.96 10.62
N TYR A 445 -14.91 16.31 11.48
CA TYR A 445 -13.79 15.46 11.87
C TYR A 445 -14.00 15.00 13.32
N LEU A 446 -14.22 13.69 13.51
CA LEU A 446 -14.43 13.06 14.81
C LEU A 446 -13.23 12.19 15.17
N TRP A 447 -12.61 12.44 16.31
CA TRP A 447 -11.51 11.65 16.83
C TRP A 447 -12.03 10.45 17.63
N TYR A 448 -11.34 9.32 17.56
CA TYR A 448 -11.63 8.11 18.33
C TYR A 448 -10.39 7.23 18.49
N VAL A 449 -10.47 6.23 19.35
CA VAL A 449 -9.44 5.17 19.45
C VAL A 449 -9.88 3.95 18.64
N ASP A 450 -9.15 3.65 17.57
CA ASP A 450 -9.19 2.32 16.96
C ASP A 450 -8.30 1.39 17.80
N LEU A 451 -8.92 0.59 18.66
CA LEU A 451 -8.21 -0.35 19.52
C LEU A 451 -7.44 -1.42 18.74
N GLN A 452 -7.93 -1.86 17.57
CA GLN A 452 -7.26 -2.90 16.79
C GLN A 452 -5.98 -2.34 16.17
N LYS A 453 -6.06 -1.16 15.56
CA LYS A 453 -4.92 -0.44 14.98
C LYS A 453 -3.92 0.01 16.06
N ALA A 454 -4.39 0.53 17.18
CA ALA A 454 -3.51 0.96 18.28
C ALA A 454 -2.75 -0.24 18.87
N TYR A 455 -3.42 -1.38 19.14
CA TYR A 455 -2.74 -2.55 19.67
C TYR A 455 -1.80 -3.24 18.67
N SER A 456 -2.13 -3.27 17.36
CA SER A 456 -1.20 -3.84 16.36
C SER A 456 0.05 -2.97 16.20
N VAL A 457 -0.09 -1.64 16.11
CA VAL A 457 1.04 -0.70 16.04
C VAL A 457 1.89 -0.76 17.31
N LEU A 458 1.29 -0.86 18.50
CA LEU A 458 2.05 -1.07 19.75
C LEU A 458 2.82 -2.40 19.75
N LEU A 459 2.21 -3.49 19.30
CA LEU A 459 2.86 -4.81 19.28
C LEU A 459 4.05 -4.87 18.32
N VAL A 460 3.89 -4.33 17.11
CA VAL A 460 5.00 -4.20 16.13
C VAL A 460 6.13 -3.34 16.70
N ASN A 461 5.81 -2.22 17.36
CA ASN A 461 6.82 -1.40 18.03
C ASN A 461 7.55 -2.15 19.16
N LEU A 462 6.86 -2.98 19.95
CA LEU A 462 7.49 -3.81 20.99
C LEU A 462 8.44 -4.86 20.37
N TYR A 463 8.05 -5.53 19.30
CA TYR A 463 8.93 -6.47 18.58
C TYR A 463 10.14 -5.77 17.93
N LYS A 464 9.94 -4.57 17.36
CA LYS A 464 11.03 -3.70 16.89
C LYS A 464 12.00 -3.34 18.02
N THR A 465 11.48 -3.00 19.20
CA THR A 465 12.30 -2.72 20.40
C THR A 465 13.09 -3.96 20.82
N LEU A 466 12.48 -5.14 20.88
CA LEU A 466 13.17 -6.40 21.20
C LEU A 466 14.27 -6.75 20.18
N HIS A 467 13.98 -6.57 18.88
CA HIS A 467 14.99 -6.74 17.82
C HIS A 467 16.17 -5.78 18.01
N ASN A 468 15.91 -4.49 18.25
CA ASN A 468 16.94 -3.48 18.50
C ASN A 468 17.79 -3.79 19.74
N ILE A 469 17.20 -4.29 20.83
CA ILE A 469 17.93 -4.73 22.03
C ILE A 469 18.84 -5.92 21.71
N SER A 470 18.33 -6.93 21.02
CA SER A 470 19.09 -8.13 20.64
C SER A 470 20.22 -7.80 19.65
N MET A 471 19.97 -6.93 18.68
CA MET A 471 21.00 -6.41 17.77
C MET A 471 22.04 -5.55 18.48
N ARG A 472 21.66 -4.73 19.47
CA ARG A 472 22.62 -3.95 20.26
C ARG A 472 23.48 -4.84 21.15
N ARG A 473 22.90 -5.86 21.81
CA ARG A 473 23.66 -6.88 22.55
C ARG A 473 24.70 -7.54 21.67
N ARG A 474 24.31 -7.97 20.46
CA ARG A 474 25.21 -8.56 19.47
C ARG A 474 26.32 -7.59 19.03
N ALA A 475 26.01 -6.33 18.75
CA ALA A 475 27.00 -5.35 18.29
C ALA A 475 28.08 -5.04 19.34
N GLU A 476 27.72 -5.05 20.63
CA GLU A 476 28.66 -4.92 21.75
C GLU A 476 29.47 -6.22 21.98
N GLU A 477 28.90 -7.39 21.67
CA GLU A 477 29.58 -8.69 21.74
C GLU A 477 30.57 -8.91 20.58
N GLU A 478 30.24 -8.42 19.38
CA GLU A 478 31.08 -8.48 18.18
C GLU A 478 32.14 -7.36 18.13
N GLU A 479 32.18 -6.45 19.12
CA GLU A 479 33.23 -5.42 19.25
C GLU A 479 34.61 -6.09 19.34
N PRO A 480 35.62 -5.72 18.52
CA PRO A 480 36.87 -6.49 18.42
C PRO A 480 37.61 -6.71 19.74
N GLY A 481 37.59 -5.73 20.66
CA GLY A 481 38.19 -5.86 21.99
C GLY A 481 37.45 -6.85 22.88
N VAL A 482 36.12 -6.69 23.01
CA VAL A 482 35.24 -7.58 23.78
C VAL A 482 35.30 -9.00 23.23
N LYS A 483 35.16 -9.15 21.90
CA LYS A 483 35.21 -10.44 21.21
C LYS A 483 36.53 -11.18 21.44
N ALA A 484 37.68 -10.51 21.34
CA ALA A 484 38.97 -11.13 21.61
C ALA A 484 39.10 -11.61 23.07
N VAL A 485 38.54 -10.86 24.04
CA VAL A 485 38.49 -11.27 25.45
C VAL A 485 37.56 -12.49 25.65
N LEU A 486 36.41 -12.52 24.98
CA LEU A 486 35.47 -13.65 25.04
C LEU A 486 36.04 -14.91 24.41
N GLU A 487 36.63 -14.81 23.22
CA GLU A 487 37.34 -15.94 22.57
C GLU A 487 38.51 -16.42 23.44
N LYS A 488 39.26 -15.50 24.08
CA LYS A 488 40.33 -15.85 25.03
C LYS A 488 39.80 -16.58 26.28
N ARG A 489 38.65 -16.15 26.84
CA ARG A 489 37.96 -16.77 27.99
C ARG A 489 37.41 -18.16 27.68
N GLN A 490 36.97 -18.40 26.43
CA GLN A 490 36.47 -19.71 25.97
C GLN A 490 37.58 -20.76 25.79
N ARG A 491 38.86 -20.38 25.80
CA ARG A 491 39.98 -21.34 25.76
C ARG A 491 40.05 -22.10 27.08
N LYS A 492 40.28 -23.42 27.00
CA LYS A 492 40.16 -24.33 28.16
C LYS A 492 41.04 -23.95 29.35
N ASP A 493 42.23 -23.43 29.09
CA ASP A 493 43.16 -22.89 30.09
C ASP A 493 42.54 -21.72 30.87
N VAL A 494 42.03 -20.71 30.16
CA VAL A 494 41.45 -19.49 30.78
C VAL A 494 40.09 -19.76 31.41
N SER A 495 39.30 -20.68 30.86
CA SER A 495 38.01 -21.08 31.45
C SER A 495 38.15 -21.83 32.78
N GLN A 496 39.34 -22.35 33.08
CA GLN A 496 39.66 -23.02 34.35
C GLN A 496 40.38 -22.08 35.32
N ASP A 497 41.11 -21.09 34.82
CA ASP A 497 41.75 -20.02 35.62
C ASP A 497 41.59 -18.65 34.94
N GLU A 498 40.58 -17.89 35.37
CA GLU A 498 40.33 -16.54 34.86
C GLU A 498 41.41 -15.52 35.30
N SER A 499 42.35 -15.88 36.18
CA SER A 499 43.48 -15.02 36.52
C SER A 499 44.48 -14.85 35.36
N LEU A 500 44.43 -15.78 34.37
CA LEU A 500 45.15 -15.71 33.09
C LEU A 500 44.66 -14.57 32.18
N LEU A 501 43.55 -13.90 32.52
CA LEU A 501 43.19 -12.62 31.93
C LEU A 501 43.99 -11.49 32.59
N THR A 502 44.58 -10.61 31.79
CA THR A 502 45.24 -9.39 32.26
C THR A 502 44.23 -8.45 32.94
N ARG A 503 44.73 -7.45 33.67
CA ARG A 503 43.88 -6.46 34.35
C ARG A 503 42.90 -5.78 33.38
N ASN A 504 43.40 -5.29 32.25
CA ASN A 504 42.58 -4.57 31.26
C ASN A 504 41.51 -5.49 30.67
N GLU A 505 41.85 -6.74 30.33
CA GLU A 505 40.88 -7.71 29.82
C GLU A 505 39.77 -8.04 30.84
N ARG A 506 40.10 -8.07 32.15
CA ARG A 506 39.11 -8.21 33.22
C ARG A 506 38.24 -6.97 33.41
N GLU A 507 38.79 -5.77 33.27
CA GLU A 507 38.02 -4.52 33.31
C GLU A 507 37.06 -4.42 32.09
N THR A 508 37.52 -4.75 30.88
CA THR A 508 36.68 -4.88 29.68
C THR A 508 35.59 -5.94 29.85
N LEU A 509 35.92 -7.11 30.41
CA LEU A 509 34.95 -8.17 30.66
C LEU A 509 33.87 -7.72 31.64
N ALA A 510 34.23 -7.06 32.74
CA ALA A 510 33.28 -6.55 33.72
C ALA A 510 32.35 -5.47 33.13
N GLU A 511 32.85 -4.59 32.26
CA GLU A 511 32.01 -3.62 31.54
C GLU A 511 31.02 -4.33 30.60
N TRP A 512 31.50 -5.30 29.82
CA TRP A 512 30.64 -6.11 28.95
C TRP A 512 29.57 -6.87 29.73
N GLU A 513 29.91 -7.53 30.83
CA GLU A 513 28.92 -8.28 31.61
C GLU A 513 27.86 -7.35 32.24
N GLY A 514 28.24 -6.15 32.69
CA GLY A 514 27.31 -5.11 33.14
C GLY A 514 26.43 -4.53 32.03
N LYS A 515 26.95 -4.37 30.80
CA LYS A 515 26.14 -4.03 29.61
C LYS A 515 25.14 -5.14 29.26
N ARG A 516 25.62 -6.39 29.21
CA ARG A 516 24.84 -7.60 28.90
C ARG A 516 23.69 -7.79 29.91
N GLU A 517 23.94 -7.61 31.20
CA GLU A 517 22.91 -7.68 32.24
C GLU A 517 21.82 -6.63 32.02
N ARG A 518 22.20 -5.35 31.86
CA ARG A 518 21.23 -4.26 31.62
C ARG A 518 20.37 -4.50 30.37
N LEU A 519 20.97 -4.95 29.28
CA LEU A 519 20.25 -5.28 28.04
C LEU A 519 19.31 -6.48 28.22
N THR A 520 19.69 -7.49 28.98
CA THR A 520 18.87 -8.68 29.26
C THR A 520 17.70 -8.35 30.20
N VAL A 521 17.92 -7.50 31.21
CA VAL A 521 16.85 -6.97 32.06
C VAL A 521 15.88 -6.09 31.28
N LEU A 522 16.36 -5.33 30.29
CA LEU A 522 15.51 -4.54 29.41
C LEU A 522 14.69 -5.43 28.45
N GLU A 523 15.31 -6.44 27.84
CA GLU A 523 14.64 -7.46 27.01
C GLU A 523 13.50 -8.13 27.78
N ALA A 524 13.75 -8.61 29.00
CA ALA A 524 12.73 -9.24 29.84
C ALA A 524 11.55 -8.32 30.21
N ARG A 525 11.79 -7.01 30.39
CA ARG A 525 10.73 -6.01 30.66
C ARG A 525 9.86 -5.73 29.44
N VAL A 526 10.47 -5.64 28.26
CA VAL A 526 9.75 -5.41 26.99
C VAL A 526 9.00 -6.69 26.57
N GLU A 527 9.58 -7.87 26.83
CA GLU A 527 8.91 -9.16 26.70
C GLU A 527 7.63 -9.20 27.54
N GLU A 528 7.71 -8.89 28.85
CA GLU A 528 6.54 -8.91 29.74
C GLU A 528 5.44 -7.92 29.30
N ALA A 529 5.82 -6.74 28.76
CA ALA A 529 4.86 -5.82 28.15
C ALA A 529 4.16 -6.43 26.91
N SER A 530 4.88 -7.19 26.09
CA SER A 530 4.28 -7.95 24.97
C SER A 530 3.42 -9.13 25.44
N ALA A 531 3.79 -9.80 26.55
CA ALA A 531 2.98 -10.86 27.16
C ALA A 531 1.63 -10.34 27.69
N GLY A 532 1.58 -9.09 28.17
CA GLY A 532 0.34 -8.40 28.53
C GLY A 532 -0.54 -8.00 27.34
N ALA A 533 -0.03 -8.11 26.11
CA ALA A 533 -0.71 -7.86 24.85
C ALA A 533 -0.85 -9.15 24.03
N PRO A 534 -1.73 -10.09 24.44
CA PRO A 534 -1.92 -11.36 23.72
C PRO A 534 -2.22 -11.15 22.23
N SER A 535 -1.64 -12.01 21.40
CA SER A 535 -1.64 -11.87 19.94
C SER A 535 -3.05 -11.74 19.37
N ALA A 536 -3.25 -10.70 18.56
CA ALA A 536 -4.50 -10.44 17.87
C ALA A 536 -4.68 -11.38 16.67
N THR A 537 -4.74 -12.69 16.93
CA THR A 537 -5.06 -13.70 15.92
C THR A 537 -6.56 -13.59 15.56
N PRO A 538 -6.92 -13.36 14.28
CA PRO A 538 -8.32 -13.17 13.88
C PRO A 538 -9.04 -14.53 13.75
N ALA A 539 -9.36 -15.13 14.90
CA ALA A 539 -10.29 -16.25 14.99
C ALA A 539 -11.73 -15.72 15.11
N THR A 540 -12.51 -15.91 14.04
CA THR A 540 -13.88 -15.38 13.81
C THR A 540 -13.98 -13.86 13.55
N PRO A 541 -14.85 -13.42 12.63
CA PRO A 541 -15.22 -12.01 12.51
C PRO A 541 -16.13 -11.60 13.69
N PRO A 542 -16.21 -10.31 14.04
CA PRO A 542 -17.17 -9.86 15.04
C PRO A 542 -18.59 -10.12 14.55
N HIS A 543 -19.30 -11.04 15.20
CA HIS A 543 -20.76 -11.06 15.13
C HIS A 543 -21.29 -9.67 15.51
N ARG A 544 -22.23 -9.14 14.73
CA ARG A 544 -22.83 -7.83 14.97
C ARG A 544 -23.37 -7.77 16.39
N PHE A 545 -22.74 -6.95 17.24
CA PHE A 545 -23.35 -6.54 18.50
C PHE A 545 -24.51 -5.59 18.19
N ASN A 546 -25.68 -6.18 17.94
CA ASN A 546 -26.95 -5.47 18.04
C ASN A 546 -27.09 -5.00 19.49
N MET A 547 -27.50 -3.75 19.70
CA MET A 547 -28.00 -3.34 21.01
C MET A 547 -29.37 -4.00 21.21
N GLY A 548 -29.49 -4.89 22.21
CA GLY A 548 -30.76 -5.56 22.49
C GLY A 548 -30.66 -6.53 23.66
N THR A 549 -31.34 -6.18 24.76
CA THR A 549 -31.94 -7.08 25.75
C THR A 549 -31.18 -8.36 26.18
N HIS A 550 -30.69 -8.35 27.42
CA HIS A 550 -30.82 -9.56 28.25
C HIS A 550 -32.30 -9.98 28.32
N GLU A 551 -32.59 -11.28 28.21
CA GLU A 551 -33.21 -12.04 29.32
C GLU A 551 -33.06 -13.56 29.09
N ALA A 552 -33.60 -14.37 30.00
CA ALA A 552 -33.14 -15.73 30.28
C ALA A 552 -34.00 -16.86 29.67
N ASP A 553 -33.63 -18.10 29.98
CA ASP A 553 -34.26 -19.32 29.46
C ASP A 553 -35.76 -19.44 29.79
N VAL A 554 -36.50 -19.75 28.72
CA VAL A 554 -37.90 -20.17 28.56
C VAL A 554 -38.54 -20.92 29.74
N GLU A 555 -39.77 -20.53 30.09
CA GLU A 555 -40.85 -21.49 30.38
C GLU A 555 -42.22 -21.00 29.86
N LEU A 556 -42.82 -21.77 28.94
CA LEU A 556 -44.26 -21.83 28.52
C LEU A 556 -44.93 -20.65 27.75
N GLY A 557 -45.74 -21.01 26.73
CA GLY A 557 -46.52 -20.13 25.83
C GLY A 557 -45.80 -19.85 24.48
N GLU A 558 -46.06 -20.47 23.33
CA GLU A 558 -47.34 -20.78 22.64
C GLU A 558 -48.22 -19.52 22.43
N GLU A 559 -48.57 -19.08 21.21
CA GLU A 559 -48.38 -19.60 19.85
C GLU A 559 -48.18 -18.48 18.77
N TYR A 560 -47.53 -18.84 17.63
CA TYR A 560 -47.86 -18.51 16.22
C TYR A 560 -48.19 -17.03 15.79
N LYS A 561 -47.78 -16.54 14.60
CA LYS A 561 -46.91 -17.05 13.52
C LYS A 561 -46.43 -15.91 12.61
N LEU A 562 -45.30 -16.15 11.93
CA LEU A 562 -44.91 -15.73 10.56
C LEU A 562 -45.52 -14.47 9.91
N GLY A 563 -44.63 -13.66 9.32
CA GLY A 563 -44.85 -13.16 7.95
C GLY A 563 -44.56 -11.69 7.71
N TYR A 564 -43.37 -11.40 7.16
CA TYR A 564 -43.16 -10.24 6.28
C TYR A 564 -42.10 -10.59 5.24
N GLU A 565 -42.51 -10.63 3.98
CA GLU A 565 -41.63 -10.63 2.81
C GLU A 565 -41.84 -9.32 2.04
N GLU A 566 -40.70 -8.72 1.68
CA GLU A 566 -40.39 -8.09 0.39
C GLU A 566 -41.21 -6.93 -0.25
N GLU A 567 -40.39 -6.01 -0.79
CA GLU A 567 -40.52 -5.20 -2.01
C GLU A 567 -41.46 -3.97 -2.18
N GLN A 568 -40.77 -2.85 -2.45
CA GLN A 568 -40.93 -1.91 -3.58
C GLN A 568 -42.27 -1.15 -3.86
N ALA A 569 -42.23 0.13 -3.48
CA ALA A 569 -42.41 1.30 -4.37
C ALA A 569 -43.81 1.89 -4.73
N LEU A 570 -43.75 3.14 -5.20
CA LEU A 570 -44.74 4.00 -5.88
C LEU A 570 -45.87 4.70 -5.08
N LEU A 571 -45.73 6.04 -5.00
CA LEU A 571 -46.73 7.12 -5.15
C LEU A 571 -48.12 7.04 -4.44
N PRO A 572 -48.44 7.99 -3.53
CA PRO A 572 -49.78 8.12 -2.93
C PRO A 572 -50.74 9.02 -3.74
N THR A 573 -52.04 8.69 -3.77
CA THR A 573 -53.11 9.61 -4.20
C THR A 573 -54.38 9.52 -3.34
N SER A 574 -54.87 10.70 -2.91
CA SER A 574 -56.26 11.08 -2.57
C SER A 574 -57.16 10.25 -1.62
N ALA A 575 -57.56 10.93 -0.52
CA ALA A 575 -58.93 10.97 0.03
C ALA A 575 -59.48 9.71 0.78
N ARG A 576 -60.52 9.75 1.65
CA ARG A 576 -61.35 10.85 2.21
C ARG A 576 -62.13 10.38 3.47
N GLU A 577 -62.41 11.30 4.42
CA GLU A 577 -63.44 11.19 5.50
C GLU A 577 -63.33 9.97 6.47
N GLY A 578 -63.96 9.88 7.65
CA GLY A 578 -64.81 10.78 8.45
C GLY A 578 -64.70 10.50 9.97
N PRO A 579 -65.44 11.19 10.87
CA PRO A 579 -65.02 11.42 12.27
C PRO A 579 -65.88 10.79 13.38
N GLU A 580 -65.36 10.73 14.62
CA GLU A 580 -66.11 11.06 15.87
C GLU A 580 -65.21 11.23 17.13
N ALA A 581 -65.77 11.74 18.24
CA ALA A 581 -65.15 12.06 19.55
C ALA A 581 -66.30 12.17 20.64
N PRO A 582 -66.20 12.81 21.84
CA PRO A 582 -65.08 13.28 22.69
C PRO A 582 -65.22 13.00 24.24
N SER A 583 -64.21 13.34 25.08
CA SER A 583 -64.34 13.86 26.48
C SER A 583 -62.94 14.09 27.11
N LEU A 584 -62.49 15.28 27.55
CA LEU A 584 -62.82 16.10 28.76
C LEU A 584 -62.36 15.48 30.10
N SER A 585 -61.72 16.17 31.07
CA SER A 585 -61.20 17.57 31.23
C SER A 585 -60.00 17.55 32.24
N SER A 586 -59.35 18.58 32.81
CA SER A 586 -59.30 20.08 32.81
C SER A 586 -57.83 20.48 33.20
N VAL A 587 -57.31 21.61 33.74
CA VAL A 587 -57.67 22.91 34.39
C VAL A 587 -56.52 23.90 33.98
N GLN A 588 -56.69 25.12 33.45
CA GLN A 588 -56.91 26.45 34.09
C GLN A 588 -55.82 26.90 35.12
N HIS A 589 -55.29 28.14 35.22
CA HIS A 589 -55.52 29.51 34.65
C HIS A 589 -54.13 30.17 34.36
N ARG A 590 -53.82 30.90 33.26
CA ARG A 590 -54.24 32.22 32.68
C ARG A 590 -53.55 33.51 33.19
N LEU A 591 -52.97 34.27 32.26
CA LEU A 591 -52.91 35.76 32.10
C LEU A 591 -52.41 36.00 30.63
N TRP A 592 -53.22 36.42 29.65
CA TRP A 592 -53.61 37.81 29.26
C TRP A 592 -52.45 38.71 28.77
N CYS A 593 -52.51 39.53 27.70
CA CYS A 593 -53.41 39.69 26.51
C CYS A 593 -52.82 40.82 25.59
N SER A 594 -53.15 41.06 24.30
CA SER A 594 -53.97 40.35 23.29
C SER A 594 -53.66 40.79 21.82
N ILE A 595 -53.81 39.84 20.88
CA ILE A 595 -54.16 39.89 19.43
C ILE A 595 -54.28 41.25 18.67
N SER A 596 -53.61 41.36 17.50
CA SER A 596 -54.24 41.79 16.22
C SER A 596 -53.38 41.47 14.98
N THR A 597 -53.98 41.00 13.88
CA THR A 597 -53.34 40.76 12.58
C THR A 597 -53.86 41.73 11.52
N ARG A 598 -53.00 42.13 10.56
CA ARG A 598 -53.42 42.77 9.30
C ARG A 598 -52.56 42.29 8.13
N SER A 599 -53.19 42.12 6.98
CA SER A 599 -52.54 41.90 5.68
C SER A 599 -52.16 43.24 5.05
N PHE A 600 -51.13 43.22 4.20
CA PHE A 600 -50.65 44.37 3.43
C PHE A 600 -50.91 44.16 1.94
N THR A 601 -51.14 45.24 1.20
CA THR A 601 -51.37 45.22 -0.25
C THR A 601 -50.15 45.71 -1.03
N LEU A 602 -50.07 45.34 -2.31
CA LEU A 602 -48.86 45.51 -3.15
C LEU A 602 -48.27 46.95 -3.15
N PRO A 603 -49.04 48.05 -3.16
CA PRO A 603 -48.47 49.40 -3.09
C PRO A 603 -47.66 49.68 -1.82
N GLN A 604 -48.02 49.04 -0.69
CA GLN A 604 -47.36 49.25 0.59
C GLN A 604 -45.96 48.61 0.63
N LEU A 605 -45.75 47.50 -0.09
CA LEU A 605 -44.44 46.88 -0.25
C LEU A 605 -43.50 47.72 -1.14
N ILE A 606 -44.04 48.35 -2.20
CA ILE A 606 -43.26 49.24 -3.07
C ILE A 606 -42.79 50.48 -2.29
N ILE A 607 -43.67 51.10 -1.50
CA ILE A 607 -43.32 52.24 -0.64
C ILE A 607 -42.27 51.83 0.41
N ALA A 608 -42.42 50.66 1.04
CA ALA A 608 -41.44 50.16 2.01
C ALA A 608 -40.04 49.96 1.39
N PHE A 609 -39.96 49.48 0.14
CA PHE A 609 -38.69 49.29 -0.57
C PHE A 609 -38.00 50.63 -0.90
N VAL A 610 -38.77 51.63 -1.37
CA VAL A 610 -38.25 52.98 -1.67
C VAL A 610 -37.80 53.70 -0.39
N VAL A 611 -38.58 53.63 0.69
CA VAL A 611 -38.21 54.23 1.98
C VAL A 611 -36.99 53.52 2.59
N GLY A 612 -36.86 52.20 2.43
CA GLY A 612 -35.66 51.46 2.81
C GLY A 612 -34.40 51.92 2.07
N GLY A 613 -34.47 52.09 0.75
CA GLY A 613 -33.36 52.60 -0.06
C GLY A 613 -32.96 54.05 0.26
N LEU A 614 -33.93 54.91 0.58
CA LEU A 614 -33.66 56.29 1.01
C LEU A 614 -33.05 56.33 2.42
N ALA A 615 -33.42 55.41 3.32
CA ALA A 615 -32.82 55.32 4.65
C ALA A 615 -31.34 54.92 4.61
N SER A 616 -30.95 53.98 3.74
CA SER A 616 -29.53 53.62 3.56
C SER A 616 -28.70 54.75 2.93
N LEU A 617 -29.28 55.52 2.01
CA LEU A 617 -28.64 56.73 1.47
C LEU A 617 -28.48 57.84 2.54
N ALA A 618 -29.49 58.05 3.39
CA ALA A 618 -29.40 59.03 4.48
C ALA A 618 -28.31 58.69 5.51
N ILE A 619 -28.11 57.40 5.80
CA ILE A 619 -27.03 56.94 6.70
C ILE A 619 -25.64 57.19 6.09
N GLN A 620 -25.46 56.98 4.78
CA GLN A 620 -24.20 57.29 4.10
C GLN A 620 -23.91 58.81 4.02
N TYR A 621 -24.94 59.65 3.95
CA TYR A 621 -24.79 61.11 3.93
C TYR A 621 -24.50 61.74 5.32
N ALA A 622 -24.82 61.04 6.41
CA ALA A 622 -24.65 61.54 7.78
C ALA A 622 -23.21 61.38 8.34
N SER A 623 -22.36 60.57 7.70
CA SER A 623 -20.98 60.29 8.13
C SER A 623 -19.90 61.19 7.51
N SER A 624 -20.28 62.34 6.94
CA SER A 624 -19.35 63.36 6.41
C SER A 624 -19.62 64.73 7.04
N CYS A 625 -18.55 65.52 7.24
CA CYS A 625 -18.55 66.88 7.81
C CYS A 625 -18.69 67.03 9.35
N LEU A 626 -17.84 66.35 10.14
CA LEU A 626 -17.36 66.87 11.43
C LEU A 626 -15.84 66.72 11.60
N THR A 627 -15.11 67.62 10.92
CA THR A 627 -13.74 68.08 11.23
C THR A 627 -13.80 69.62 11.30
N PRO A 628 -12.82 70.39 11.83
CA PRO A 628 -11.42 70.07 12.21
C PRO A 628 -11.16 70.35 13.73
N SER A 629 -9.96 70.37 14.33
CA SER A 629 -8.61 70.75 13.86
C SER A 629 -7.43 70.14 14.64
N CYS A 630 -6.37 69.86 13.88
CA CYS A 630 -4.93 70.08 14.16
C CYS A 630 -4.35 69.84 15.58
N SER A 631 -3.19 69.19 15.70
CA SER A 631 -1.97 69.61 14.97
C SER A 631 -0.87 68.55 14.81
N ARG A 632 -0.31 68.46 13.60
CA ARG A 632 1.13 68.24 13.24
C ARG A 632 1.83 66.94 13.74
N MET A 633 2.72 66.26 12.99
CA MET A 633 3.33 66.55 11.68
C MET A 633 3.98 65.29 11.07
N GLY A 634 3.90 65.11 9.74
CA GLY A 634 4.97 64.49 8.92
C GLY A 634 4.91 63.00 8.57
N MET A 635 4.59 62.71 7.30
CA MET A 635 4.93 61.50 6.51
C MET A 635 4.27 60.16 6.96
N ASP A 636 4.01 59.17 6.09
CA ASP A 636 4.54 58.92 4.74
C ASP A 636 3.47 58.52 3.67
N LYS A 637 3.92 58.08 2.49
CA LYS A 637 3.17 57.77 1.24
C LYS A 637 2.05 56.70 1.35
N PRO A 638 1.15 56.61 0.32
CA PRO A 638 0.40 55.38 0.08
C PRO A 638 1.35 54.19 -0.11
N VAL A 639 0.95 53.02 0.38
CA VAL A 639 1.67 51.77 0.14
C VAL A 639 1.05 51.10 -1.08
N ASP A 640 1.74 51.17 -2.21
CA ASP A 640 1.43 50.36 -3.38
C ASP A 640 1.61 48.87 -3.00
N ALA A 641 0.55 48.09 -3.12
CA ALA A 641 0.51 46.69 -2.70
C ALA A 641 1.07 45.79 -3.83
N PHE A 642 2.39 45.84 -4.02
CA PHE A 642 3.12 44.97 -4.94
C PHE A 642 2.88 43.48 -4.66
N ALA A 643 3.10 42.64 -5.68
CA ALA A 643 2.93 41.20 -5.57
C ALA A 643 3.78 40.65 -4.41
N PRO A 644 3.20 39.83 -3.49
CA PRO A 644 3.93 39.32 -2.34
C PRO A 644 5.21 38.56 -2.73
N PRO A 645 6.28 38.60 -1.90
CA PRO A 645 7.59 38.04 -2.25
C PRO A 645 7.63 36.50 -2.35
N TYR A 646 6.50 35.80 -2.22
CA TYR A 646 6.35 34.37 -2.48
C TYR A 646 5.68 34.07 -3.84
N VAL A 647 5.18 35.09 -4.55
CA VAL A 647 4.60 34.91 -5.88
C VAL A 647 5.65 34.37 -6.85
N GLY A 648 5.24 33.46 -7.73
CA GLY A 648 6.13 32.75 -8.66
C GLY A 648 7.08 31.73 -8.01
N SER A 649 7.17 31.69 -6.67
CA SER A 649 8.09 30.79 -5.98
C SER A 649 7.64 29.32 -6.10
N THR A 650 8.62 28.40 -6.08
CA THR A 650 8.38 26.96 -6.22
C THR A 650 7.78 26.37 -4.93
N GLU A 651 6.60 25.77 -5.05
CA GLU A 651 5.90 25.11 -3.93
C GLU A 651 6.23 23.62 -3.90
N VAL A 652 7.15 23.22 -3.00
CA VAL A 652 7.63 21.84 -2.90
C VAL A 652 6.89 21.05 -1.83
N HIS A 653 6.18 19.99 -2.24
CA HIS A 653 5.59 19.01 -1.34
C HIS A 653 6.46 17.74 -1.30
N ASN A 654 7.20 17.54 -0.20
CA ASN A 654 8.05 16.37 0.00
C ASN A 654 7.22 15.10 0.26
N TRP A 655 6.75 14.46 -0.82
CA TRP A 655 5.97 13.22 -0.78
C TRP A 655 6.54 12.14 -1.73
N PRO A 656 6.83 10.91 -1.24
CA PRO A 656 6.82 10.52 0.16
C PRO A 656 7.87 11.32 0.98
N PRO A 657 7.76 11.38 2.32
CA PRO A 657 8.77 12.02 3.15
C PRO A 657 10.18 11.46 2.89
N PRO A 658 11.27 12.24 3.03
CA PRO A 658 12.63 11.73 2.75
C PRO A 658 13.07 10.55 3.63
N SER A 659 12.44 10.38 4.79
CA SER A 659 12.56 9.22 5.68
C SER A 659 11.20 8.93 6.33
N PRO A 660 10.26 8.25 5.65
CA PRO A 660 8.93 8.01 6.21
C PRO A 660 9.05 6.95 7.31
N THR A 661 8.69 7.32 8.54
CA THR A 661 8.83 6.46 9.74
C THR A 661 7.95 5.21 9.70
N ASN A 662 7.02 5.15 8.74
CA ASN A 662 6.11 4.05 8.44
C ASN A 662 6.39 3.35 7.10
N ASN A 663 7.43 3.73 6.34
CA ASN A 663 7.79 3.06 5.09
C ASN A 663 8.53 1.76 5.36
N ASP A 664 7.76 0.74 5.73
CA ASP A 664 8.20 -0.64 5.67
C ASP A 664 7.23 -1.43 4.77
N PRO A 665 7.56 -1.58 3.47
CA PRO A 665 6.68 -2.28 2.51
C PRO A 665 6.36 -3.71 2.92
N THR A 666 7.17 -4.35 3.77
CA THR A 666 6.94 -5.73 4.21
C THR A 666 5.85 -5.84 5.30
N LEU A 667 5.39 -4.71 5.86
CA LEU A 667 4.14 -4.63 6.64
C LEU A 667 2.88 -4.65 5.76
N PHE A 668 3.02 -4.30 4.46
CA PHE A 668 1.93 -4.15 3.50
C PHE A 668 2.16 -5.07 2.28
N PRO A 669 2.20 -6.41 2.46
CA PRO A 669 2.46 -7.35 1.38
C PRO A 669 1.44 -7.17 0.25
N THR A 670 1.93 -6.76 -0.92
CA THR A 670 1.12 -6.42 -2.10
C THR A 670 0.33 -7.60 -2.65
N ASN A 671 0.74 -8.83 -2.34
CA ASN A 671 -0.01 -10.05 -2.57
C ASN A 671 0.11 -10.98 -1.33
N VAL A 672 -1.03 -11.49 -0.85
CA VAL A 672 -1.11 -12.44 0.28
C VAL A 672 -1.57 -13.85 -0.14
N GLY A 673 -1.75 -14.07 -1.45
CA GLY A 673 -2.22 -15.30 -2.07
C GLY A 673 -3.74 -15.44 -2.08
N HIS A 674 -4.28 -15.97 -3.18
CA HIS A 674 -5.63 -16.54 -3.21
C HIS A 674 -5.54 -18.04 -2.86
N ALA A 675 -6.52 -18.56 -2.11
CA ALA A 675 -6.46 -19.92 -1.53
C ALA A 675 -7.12 -20.99 -2.42
N GLY A 676 -6.97 -20.86 -3.74
CA GLY A 676 -7.54 -21.74 -4.76
C GLY A 676 -7.05 -21.32 -6.15
N VAL A 677 -7.39 -22.10 -7.18
CA VAL A 677 -7.08 -21.74 -8.56
C VAL A 677 -7.85 -20.50 -9.00
N THR A 678 -7.17 -19.57 -9.68
CA THR A 678 -7.79 -18.41 -10.34
C THR A 678 -7.95 -18.75 -11.82
N PRO A 679 -9.12 -19.21 -12.29
CA PRO A 679 -9.34 -19.48 -13.71
C PRO A 679 -9.30 -18.17 -14.50
N THR A 680 -8.42 -18.09 -15.49
CA THR A 680 -8.38 -17.00 -16.46
C THR A 680 -9.41 -17.23 -17.56
N GLY A 681 -9.95 -16.14 -18.14
CA GLY A 681 -10.77 -16.22 -19.35
C GLY A 681 -9.94 -16.48 -20.61
N ALA A 682 -10.63 -16.62 -21.75
CA ALA A 682 -9.99 -16.50 -23.05
C ALA A 682 -9.48 -15.06 -23.28
N GLU A 683 -8.51 -14.90 -24.17
CA GLU A 683 -7.85 -13.61 -24.38
C GLU A 683 -8.70 -12.62 -25.19
N ALA A 684 -8.45 -11.33 -24.98
CA ALA A 684 -9.26 -10.29 -25.60
C ALA A 684 -8.92 -10.13 -27.10
N ALA A 685 -9.91 -10.42 -27.94
CA ALA A 685 -9.81 -10.42 -29.40
C ALA A 685 -10.67 -9.33 -30.05
N LEU A 686 -10.76 -8.13 -29.45
CA LEU A 686 -11.77 -7.12 -29.85
C LEU A 686 -11.65 -6.72 -31.33
N ILE A 687 -10.42 -6.63 -31.86
CA ILE A 687 -10.16 -6.28 -33.28
C ILE A 687 -10.71 -7.31 -34.28
N ALA A 688 -10.97 -8.54 -33.83
CA ALA A 688 -11.43 -9.66 -34.63
C ALA A 688 -12.87 -10.10 -34.29
N THR A 689 -13.51 -9.48 -33.29
CA THR A 689 -14.82 -9.93 -32.75
C THR A 689 -15.86 -8.82 -32.62
N ALA A 690 -15.47 -7.55 -32.54
CA ALA A 690 -16.42 -6.44 -32.45
C ALA A 690 -16.67 -5.79 -33.82
N PRO A 691 -17.93 -5.45 -34.17
CA PRO A 691 -18.27 -4.72 -35.40
C PRO A 691 -17.93 -3.21 -35.33
N TYR A 692 -17.37 -2.73 -34.21
CA TYR A 692 -17.01 -1.33 -33.99
C TYR A 692 -15.72 -1.21 -33.17
N TYR A 693 -14.86 -0.27 -33.54
CA TYR A 693 -13.59 -0.01 -32.87
C TYR A 693 -13.77 0.92 -31.65
N PRO A 694 -13.07 0.70 -30.51
CA PRO A 694 -13.16 1.57 -29.34
C PRO A 694 -12.35 2.87 -29.54
N ILE A 695 -13.01 4.02 -29.36
CA ILE A 695 -12.44 5.36 -29.58
C ILE A 695 -12.12 6.01 -28.24
N HIS A 696 -10.88 6.47 -28.04
CA HIS A 696 -10.47 7.28 -26.88
C HIS A 696 -10.85 8.75 -27.12
N THR A 697 -11.91 9.22 -26.46
CA THR A 697 -12.55 10.50 -26.80
C THR A 697 -12.03 11.73 -26.04
N GLY A 698 -11.42 11.58 -24.86
CA GLY A 698 -10.92 12.71 -24.07
C GLY A 698 -10.46 12.35 -22.65
N ALA A 699 -9.99 13.37 -21.91
CA ALA A 699 -9.32 13.22 -20.62
C ALA A 699 -10.24 13.53 -19.43
N ALA A 700 -10.99 12.54 -18.96
CA ALA A 700 -12.08 12.74 -17.98
C ALA A 700 -11.67 13.27 -16.58
N GLN A 701 -10.37 13.27 -16.24
CA GLN A 701 -9.84 13.83 -14.98
C GLN A 701 -9.31 15.27 -15.13
N LEU A 702 -9.35 15.85 -16.34
CA LEU A 702 -8.87 17.21 -16.61
C LEU A 702 -10.07 18.17 -16.80
N VAL A 703 -9.94 19.39 -16.29
CA VAL A 703 -10.98 20.42 -16.37
C VAL A 703 -10.52 21.55 -17.28
N ALA A 704 -11.20 21.78 -18.41
CA ALA A 704 -11.00 22.99 -19.20
C ALA A 704 -11.84 24.17 -18.65
N PRO A 705 -11.42 25.43 -18.84
CA PRO A 705 -12.15 26.60 -18.36
C PRO A 705 -13.60 26.67 -18.86
N ALA A 706 -14.52 27.06 -17.98
CA ALA A 706 -15.94 27.21 -18.31
C ALA A 706 -16.21 28.25 -19.42
N THR A 707 -15.31 29.23 -19.60
CA THR A 707 -15.31 30.21 -20.69
C THR A 707 -15.09 29.59 -22.07
N LEU A 708 -14.31 28.50 -22.15
CA LEU A 708 -14.04 27.76 -23.39
C LEU A 708 -15.01 26.56 -23.55
N HIS A 709 -15.53 26.00 -22.46
CA HIS A 709 -16.56 24.95 -22.51
C HIS A 709 -17.98 25.47 -22.80
N SER A 710 -18.33 26.70 -22.39
CA SER A 710 -19.68 27.27 -22.62
C SER A 710 -19.76 28.02 -23.95
N GLY A 711 -19.36 27.35 -25.02
CA GLY A 711 -19.62 27.77 -26.39
C GLY A 711 -21.12 27.77 -26.70
N ASN A 712 -21.81 28.87 -26.35
CA ASN A 712 -23.06 29.25 -26.99
C ASN A 712 -22.75 29.38 -28.48
N ALA A 713 -23.15 28.38 -29.28
CA ALA A 713 -22.67 28.24 -30.66
C ALA A 713 -22.87 29.53 -31.46
N SER A 714 -21.77 30.20 -31.80
CA SER A 714 -21.78 31.28 -32.77
C SER A 714 -22.34 30.71 -34.07
N LYS A 715 -23.21 31.46 -34.76
CA LYS A 715 -24.13 30.91 -35.79
C LYS A 715 -23.44 30.36 -37.05
N GLU A 716 -22.10 30.37 -37.09
CA GLU A 716 -21.28 30.04 -38.25
C GLU A 716 -20.31 28.87 -37.99
N SER A 717 -19.97 28.56 -36.73
CA SER A 717 -19.19 27.37 -36.37
C SER A 717 -20.10 26.16 -36.09
N LYS A 718 -19.85 25.03 -36.76
CA LYS A 718 -20.66 23.79 -36.69
C LYS A 718 -20.02 22.68 -35.85
N LYS A 719 -19.02 22.98 -35.04
CA LYS A 719 -18.32 22.02 -34.17
C LYS A 719 -18.00 22.68 -32.82
N PRO A 720 -18.10 21.96 -31.69
CA PRO A 720 -17.58 22.47 -30.43
C PRO A 720 -16.05 22.49 -30.47
N PHE A 721 -15.46 23.56 -29.93
CA PHE A 721 -14.03 23.65 -29.65
C PHE A 721 -13.66 22.67 -28.51
N ASP A 722 -12.46 22.11 -28.57
CA ASP A 722 -11.96 21.11 -27.61
C ASP A 722 -10.48 21.38 -27.32
N LEU A 723 -10.25 22.25 -26.34
CA LEU A 723 -8.94 22.77 -25.92
C LEU A 723 -7.85 21.69 -25.83
N PHE A 724 -8.19 20.49 -25.35
CA PHE A 724 -7.24 19.38 -25.16
C PHE A 724 -6.66 18.82 -26.48
N LYS A 725 -7.17 19.24 -27.64
CA LYS A 725 -6.68 18.87 -28.98
C LYS A 725 -5.83 19.96 -29.65
N TYR A 726 -5.64 21.11 -29.00
CA TYR A 726 -4.95 22.29 -29.52
C TYR A 726 -3.73 22.67 -28.66
N TRP A 727 -3.05 21.67 -28.10
CA TRP A 727 -1.86 21.84 -27.26
C TRP A 727 -0.59 21.26 -27.92
N GLY A 728 -0.61 21.00 -29.24
CA GLY A 728 0.50 20.36 -29.95
C GLY A 728 0.88 19.00 -29.34
N ASN A 729 2.18 18.76 -29.15
CA ASN A 729 2.67 17.55 -28.45
C ASN A 729 2.26 17.47 -26.97
N LEU A 730 1.78 18.56 -26.36
CA LEU A 730 1.32 18.57 -24.96
C LEU A 730 -0.16 18.17 -24.83
N SER A 731 -0.85 17.96 -25.95
CA SER A 731 -2.21 17.41 -25.98
C SER A 731 -2.23 15.99 -25.36
N PRO A 732 -3.22 15.66 -24.51
CA PRO A 732 -3.52 14.28 -24.16
C PRO A 732 -3.85 13.44 -25.41
N TRP A 733 -3.42 12.18 -25.47
CA TRP A 733 -3.83 11.25 -26.53
C TRP A 733 -5.35 11.15 -26.67
N TYR A 734 -5.79 11.19 -27.92
CA TYR A 734 -7.15 10.87 -28.38
C TYR A 734 -7.05 10.07 -29.67
N SER A 735 -8.09 9.30 -30.00
CA SER A 735 -8.16 8.62 -31.29
C SER A 735 -8.41 9.65 -32.41
N VAL A 736 -7.47 9.75 -33.35
CA VAL A 736 -7.54 10.61 -34.53
C VAL A 736 -8.64 10.07 -35.47
N LYS A 737 -9.30 10.97 -36.21
CA LYS A 737 -10.50 10.63 -36.98
C LYS A 737 -10.13 9.92 -38.29
N LYS A 738 -10.94 8.92 -38.66
CA LYS A 738 -10.97 8.30 -40.00
C LYS A 738 -10.92 9.38 -41.09
N GLY A 739 -10.04 9.22 -42.07
CA GLY A 739 -9.82 10.20 -43.14
C GLY A 739 -8.89 11.38 -42.81
N ALA A 740 -8.45 11.60 -41.56
CA ALA A 740 -7.62 12.77 -41.20
C ALA A 740 -6.32 12.86 -42.02
N PHE A 741 -5.64 11.74 -42.22
CA PHE A 741 -4.40 11.65 -43.00
C PHE A 741 -4.63 11.35 -44.50
N GLY A 742 -5.88 11.36 -44.96
CA GLY A 742 -6.26 11.11 -46.37
C GLY A 742 -6.70 9.68 -46.70
N ILE A 743 -6.52 8.69 -45.80
CA ILE A 743 -7.08 7.33 -45.95
C ILE A 743 -8.42 7.24 -45.22
N ASP A 744 -9.51 6.97 -45.95
CA ASP A 744 -10.85 6.76 -45.39
C ASP A 744 -11.09 5.29 -44.99
N SER A 745 -10.16 4.71 -44.24
CA SER A 745 -10.29 3.41 -43.57
C SER A 745 -10.07 3.60 -42.07
N GLY A 746 -10.80 2.85 -41.25
CA GLY A 746 -10.51 2.80 -39.83
C GLY A 746 -9.41 1.76 -39.50
N PRO A 747 -9.01 1.72 -38.22
CA PRO A 747 -7.97 0.83 -37.67
C PRO A 747 -8.44 -0.62 -37.45
N GLU A 748 -9.74 -0.90 -37.55
CA GLU A 748 -10.31 -2.24 -37.65
C GLU A 748 -9.76 -3.02 -38.85
N ALA A 749 -9.58 -4.34 -38.71
CA ALA A 749 -9.08 -5.19 -39.80
C ALA A 749 -10.05 -5.15 -41.00
N PRO A 750 -9.57 -4.98 -42.25
CA PRO A 750 -10.45 -4.97 -43.42
C PRO A 750 -11.21 -6.30 -43.60
N ASP A 751 -12.42 -6.24 -44.17
CA ASP A 751 -13.26 -7.42 -44.37
C ASP A 751 -12.52 -8.57 -45.07
N GLY A 752 -12.47 -9.73 -44.41
CA GLY A 752 -11.76 -10.92 -44.92
C GLY A 752 -10.25 -10.96 -44.64
N CYS A 753 -9.69 -10.00 -43.90
CA CYS A 753 -8.33 -10.07 -43.35
C CYS A 753 -8.35 -10.42 -41.85
N SER A 754 -7.34 -11.15 -41.38
CA SER A 754 -7.07 -11.38 -39.95
C SER A 754 -5.74 -10.77 -39.53
N VAL A 755 -5.69 -10.18 -38.33
CA VAL A 755 -4.43 -9.66 -37.77
C VAL A 755 -3.57 -10.82 -37.27
N THR A 756 -2.35 -10.94 -37.78
CA THR A 756 -1.39 -12.01 -37.43
C THR A 756 -0.28 -11.54 -36.50
N GLY A 757 -0.01 -10.25 -36.45
CA GLY A 757 0.99 -9.67 -35.56
C GLY A 757 0.95 -8.14 -35.47
N LEU A 758 1.70 -7.61 -34.51
CA LEU A 758 1.76 -6.18 -34.20
C LEU A 758 3.17 -5.78 -33.74
N HIS A 759 3.74 -4.74 -34.36
CA HIS A 759 4.77 -3.93 -33.70
C HIS A 759 4.12 -2.65 -33.18
N PHE A 760 4.33 -2.34 -31.91
CA PHE A 760 3.68 -1.24 -31.21
C PHE A 760 4.73 -0.28 -30.65
N LEU A 761 4.85 0.90 -31.26
CA LEU A 761 5.74 1.96 -30.80
C LEU A 761 4.91 3.02 -30.07
N HIS A 762 5.20 3.34 -28.81
CA HIS A 762 4.46 4.35 -28.06
C HIS A 762 5.32 5.43 -27.42
N ARG A 763 4.77 6.64 -27.31
CA ARG A 763 5.37 7.74 -26.55
C ARG A 763 5.12 7.55 -25.04
N HIS A 764 5.95 8.17 -24.21
CA HIS A 764 5.60 8.43 -22.81
C HIS A 764 4.30 9.21 -22.63
N GLY A 765 3.71 9.09 -21.44
CA GLY A 765 2.53 9.83 -21.02
C GLY A 765 2.81 11.28 -20.65
N ALA A 766 1.77 11.99 -20.20
CA ALA A 766 1.92 13.36 -19.72
C ALA A 766 2.95 13.48 -18.59
N ARG A 767 3.85 14.46 -18.73
CA ARG A 767 4.96 14.73 -17.82
C ARG A 767 4.96 16.19 -17.38
N TYR A 768 5.73 16.46 -16.33
CA TYR A 768 6.12 17.82 -15.99
C TYR A 768 6.96 18.50 -17.10
N PRO A 769 7.13 19.83 -17.05
CA PRO A 769 8.02 20.56 -17.95
C PRO A 769 9.45 20.02 -17.97
N THR A 770 10.16 20.30 -19.05
CA THR A 770 11.61 20.20 -19.12
C THR A 770 12.24 21.39 -18.38
N SER A 771 13.43 21.24 -17.78
CA SER A 771 14.17 22.41 -17.25
C SER A 771 14.86 23.21 -18.37
N TRP A 772 15.21 22.55 -19.48
CA TRP A 772 15.64 23.18 -20.72
C TRP A 772 14.46 23.31 -21.71
N ALA A 773 14.02 24.54 -21.96
CA ALA A 773 13.08 24.85 -23.03
C ALA A 773 13.74 25.84 -24.01
N ALA A 774 13.55 25.64 -25.31
CA ALA A 774 14.28 26.40 -26.33
C ALA A 774 13.76 27.84 -26.51
N TYR A 775 12.45 28.05 -26.34
CA TYR A 775 11.81 29.36 -26.44
C TYR A 775 10.85 29.58 -25.26
N GLY A 776 11.41 29.98 -24.10
CA GLY A 776 10.67 30.16 -22.86
C GLY A 776 10.26 28.85 -22.20
N GLY A 777 10.38 28.79 -20.86
CA GLY A 777 10.10 27.60 -20.07
C GLY A 777 9.28 27.92 -18.81
N PRO A 778 8.29 27.08 -18.42
CA PRO A 778 7.42 27.35 -17.26
C PRO A 778 8.16 27.75 -15.97
N ALA A 779 9.25 27.05 -15.63
CA ALA A 779 10.08 27.37 -14.47
C ALA A 779 10.87 28.69 -14.63
N VAL A 780 11.25 29.07 -15.86
CA VAL A 780 11.96 30.32 -16.16
C VAL A 780 11.02 31.51 -15.99
N LEU A 781 9.78 31.43 -16.51
CA LEU A 781 8.77 32.46 -16.28
C LEU A 781 8.41 32.59 -14.78
N ALA A 782 8.30 31.47 -14.07
CA ALA A 782 8.11 31.47 -12.62
C ALA A 782 9.24 32.23 -11.89
N GLY A 783 10.50 31.96 -12.24
CA GLY A 783 11.67 32.68 -11.75
C GLY A 783 11.63 34.18 -12.06
N LYS A 784 11.41 34.57 -13.33
CA LYS A 784 11.28 35.98 -13.77
C LYS A 784 10.23 36.73 -12.93
N LEU A 785 9.05 36.13 -12.72
CA LEU A 785 7.96 36.72 -11.95
C LEU A 785 8.28 36.79 -10.45
N HIS A 786 8.98 35.79 -9.91
CA HIS A 786 9.38 35.73 -8.50
C HIS A 786 10.45 36.77 -8.13
N GLU A 787 11.53 36.83 -8.91
CA GLU A 787 12.64 37.78 -8.71
C GLU A 787 12.18 39.25 -8.81
N THR A 788 11.09 39.50 -9.52
CA THR A 788 10.53 40.85 -9.74
C THR A 788 9.26 41.15 -8.94
N ALA A 789 8.76 40.24 -8.10
CA ALA A 789 7.45 40.35 -7.43
C ALA A 789 7.23 41.70 -6.72
N ALA A 790 8.26 42.21 -6.04
CA ALA A 790 8.23 43.50 -5.34
C ALA A 790 8.06 44.75 -6.24
N ASN A 791 8.03 44.59 -7.57
CA ASN A 791 7.91 45.68 -8.55
C ASN A 791 6.59 45.68 -9.33
N TRP A 792 5.80 44.59 -9.31
CA TRP A 792 4.63 44.44 -10.18
C TRP A 792 3.33 44.11 -9.45
N THR A 793 2.19 44.30 -10.12
CA THR A 793 0.86 43.91 -9.62
C THR A 793 -0.08 43.58 -10.80
N ALA A 794 -0.75 42.44 -10.75
CA ALA A 794 -1.70 42.01 -11.76
C ALA A 794 -3.15 42.37 -11.38
N LYS A 795 -4.06 42.38 -12.38
CA LYS A 795 -5.48 42.73 -12.22
C LYS A 795 -6.34 41.89 -13.17
N ASN A 796 -7.67 41.95 -13.01
CA ASN A 796 -8.64 41.35 -13.92
C ASN A 796 -8.39 39.84 -14.18
N GLU A 797 -8.14 39.41 -15.42
CA GLU A 797 -7.90 38.02 -15.79
C GLU A 797 -6.58 37.49 -15.22
N LEU A 798 -5.59 38.37 -15.02
CA LEU A 798 -4.29 38.06 -14.44
C LEU A 798 -4.25 38.16 -12.91
N ASP A 799 -5.33 38.58 -12.23
CA ASP A 799 -5.34 38.79 -10.76
C ASP A 799 -4.87 37.56 -9.96
N PHE A 800 -5.12 36.35 -10.47
CA PHE A 800 -4.65 35.12 -9.82
C PHE A 800 -3.11 35.04 -9.69
N LEU A 801 -2.36 35.74 -10.55
CA LEU A 801 -0.89 35.81 -10.46
C LEU A 801 -0.43 36.43 -9.14
N ASN A 802 -1.21 37.36 -8.55
CA ASN A 802 -0.90 38.01 -7.26
C ASN A 802 -0.82 37.03 -6.07
N GLY A 803 -1.26 35.77 -6.25
CA GLY A 803 -1.13 34.69 -5.26
C GLY A 803 -0.71 33.35 -5.86
N TRP A 804 -0.13 33.34 -7.07
CA TRP A 804 0.25 32.12 -7.77
C TRP A 804 1.65 31.63 -7.36
N THR A 805 1.79 30.32 -7.21
CA THR A 805 3.02 29.59 -6.87
C THR A 805 3.27 28.50 -7.91
N TYR A 806 4.54 28.29 -8.26
CA TYR A 806 4.91 27.30 -9.27
C TYR A 806 4.94 25.89 -8.64
N LYS A 807 3.95 25.07 -9.00
CA LYS A 807 3.69 23.74 -8.40
C LYS A 807 4.20 22.56 -9.22
N LEU A 808 4.91 22.84 -10.31
CA LEU A 808 5.31 21.82 -11.26
C LEU A 808 6.69 21.28 -10.91
N GLY A 809 6.84 19.97 -10.95
CA GLY A 809 8.14 19.31 -10.92
C GLY A 809 8.86 19.44 -12.26
N GLU A 810 9.74 18.48 -12.53
CA GLU A 810 10.61 18.45 -13.70
C GLU A 810 10.62 17.05 -14.31
N GLU A 811 10.51 16.94 -15.63
CA GLU A 811 10.69 15.75 -16.50
C GLU A 811 9.87 14.45 -16.26
N VAL A 812 9.37 14.22 -15.05
CA VAL A 812 8.73 12.98 -14.55
C VAL A 812 7.25 12.91 -14.95
N LEU A 813 6.71 11.68 -15.11
CA LEU A 813 5.29 11.45 -15.38
C LEU A 813 4.37 11.97 -14.28
N THR A 814 3.36 12.75 -14.68
CA THR A 814 2.29 13.21 -13.79
C THR A 814 1.33 12.05 -13.44
N PRO A 815 0.46 12.21 -12.43
CA PRO A 815 -0.58 11.20 -12.14
C PRO A 815 -1.48 10.92 -13.35
N PHE A 816 -1.81 11.94 -14.14
CA PHE A 816 -2.58 11.79 -15.38
C PHE A 816 -1.79 11.02 -16.45
N GLY A 817 -0.49 11.32 -16.66
CA GLY A 817 0.31 10.60 -17.65
C GLY A 817 0.50 9.12 -17.35
N ARG A 818 0.55 8.75 -16.06
CA ARG A 818 0.51 7.35 -15.61
C ARG A 818 -0.83 6.69 -15.97
N GLN A 819 -1.94 7.38 -15.72
CA GLN A 819 -3.27 6.91 -16.10
C GLN A 819 -3.40 6.71 -17.62
N GLN A 820 -2.98 7.68 -18.44
CA GLN A 820 -3.08 7.58 -19.90
C GLN A 820 -2.42 6.30 -20.45
N LEU A 821 -1.25 5.92 -19.90
CA LEU A 821 -0.54 4.73 -20.35
C LEU A 821 -1.11 3.44 -19.76
N PHE A 822 -1.67 3.47 -18.56
CA PHE A 822 -2.45 2.36 -18.02
C PHE A 822 -3.70 2.10 -18.89
N ASP A 823 -4.43 3.15 -19.24
CA ASP A 823 -5.62 3.10 -20.11
C ASP A 823 -5.24 2.70 -21.56
N LEU A 824 -4.08 3.15 -22.08
CA LEU A 824 -3.53 2.68 -23.35
C LEU A 824 -3.15 1.19 -23.28
N GLY A 825 -2.53 0.73 -22.20
CA GLY A 825 -2.22 -0.68 -21.95
C GLY A 825 -3.46 -1.55 -22.00
N ILE A 826 -4.52 -1.16 -21.30
CA ILE A 826 -5.83 -1.81 -21.36
C ILE A 826 -6.40 -1.76 -22.79
N SER A 827 -6.34 -0.63 -23.47
CA SER A 827 -6.85 -0.46 -24.84
C SER A 827 -6.18 -1.40 -25.84
N ILE A 828 -4.84 -1.49 -25.81
CA ILE A 828 -4.08 -2.40 -26.68
C ILE A 828 -4.27 -3.86 -26.27
N ARG A 829 -4.43 -4.16 -24.97
CA ARG A 829 -4.79 -5.51 -24.51
C ARG A 829 -6.16 -5.95 -25.00
N LEU A 830 -7.17 -5.08 -24.96
CA LEU A 830 -8.51 -5.39 -25.47
C LEU A 830 -8.50 -5.58 -26.99
N LYS A 831 -7.81 -4.68 -27.71
CA LYS A 831 -7.67 -4.74 -29.18
C LYS A 831 -6.92 -6.00 -29.64
N TYR A 832 -5.77 -6.31 -29.04
CA TYR A 832 -4.78 -7.25 -29.58
C TYR A 832 -4.34 -8.38 -28.63
N GLY A 833 -4.99 -8.56 -27.48
CA GLY A 833 -4.58 -9.51 -26.44
C GLY A 833 -4.49 -10.97 -26.91
N PHE A 834 -5.34 -11.37 -27.85
CA PHE A 834 -5.31 -12.68 -28.51
C PHE A 834 -3.95 -13.02 -29.19
N LEU A 835 -3.13 -12.02 -29.54
CA LEU A 835 -1.78 -12.28 -30.09
C LEU A 835 -0.86 -12.98 -29.07
N LEU A 836 -1.21 -12.98 -27.77
CA LEU A 836 -0.51 -13.77 -26.75
C LEU A 836 -0.74 -15.28 -26.88
N GLU A 837 -1.77 -15.74 -27.58
CA GLU A 837 -2.04 -17.18 -27.76
C GLU A 837 -0.91 -17.89 -28.55
N ASN A 838 -0.11 -17.14 -29.31
CA ASN A 838 1.07 -17.64 -30.02
C ASN A 838 2.32 -17.80 -29.12
N PHE A 839 2.27 -17.38 -27.85
CA PHE A 839 3.40 -17.42 -26.92
C PHE A 839 3.35 -18.66 -26.02
N THR A 840 3.69 -19.83 -26.58
CA THR A 840 3.67 -21.11 -25.87
C THR A 840 4.87 -21.32 -24.94
N ASP A 841 6.08 -20.99 -25.41
CA ASP A 841 7.36 -21.35 -24.77
C ASP A 841 8.25 -20.13 -24.47
N SER A 842 7.75 -18.91 -24.66
CA SER A 842 8.49 -17.67 -24.41
C SER A 842 7.57 -16.54 -23.92
N LEU A 843 8.14 -15.50 -23.32
CA LEU A 843 7.44 -14.28 -22.93
C LEU A 843 7.70 -13.15 -23.95
N PRO A 844 6.75 -12.23 -24.18
CA PRO A 844 6.97 -11.05 -25.01
C PRO A 844 8.06 -10.15 -24.42
N VAL A 845 8.91 -9.60 -25.31
CA VAL A 845 9.94 -8.62 -24.93
C VAL A 845 9.44 -7.21 -25.20
N PHE A 846 9.31 -6.40 -24.15
CA PHE A 846 8.99 -4.98 -24.25
C PHE A 846 10.26 -4.15 -24.00
N ARG A 847 10.40 -3.01 -24.69
CA ARG A 847 11.60 -2.16 -24.67
C ARG A 847 11.31 -0.72 -24.25
N THR A 848 12.27 -0.08 -23.59
CA THR A 848 12.18 1.31 -23.08
C THR A 848 13.57 1.88 -22.80
N GLU A 849 13.71 3.20 -22.79
CA GLU A 849 14.87 3.91 -22.24
C GLU A 849 14.90 3.91 -20.70
N SER A 850 16.09 4.18 -20.13
CA SER A 850 16.40 4.15 -18.70
C SER A 850 15.99 5.40 -17.93
N GLN A 851 15.65 6.48 -18.63
CA GLN A 851 15.22 7.75 -18.04
C GLN A 851 13.86 7.57 -17.35
N ASP A 852 13.67 8.21 -16.19
CA ASP A 852 12.54 7.93 -15.27
C ASP A 852 11.18 7.88 -15.98
N ARG A 853 10.85 8.91 -16.77
CA ARG A 853 9.57 8.97 -17.48
C ARG A 853 9.38 7.85 -18.50
N MET A 854 10.44 7.31 -19.07
CA MET A 854 10.38 6.25 -20.07
C MET A 854 10.17 4.90 -19.41
N LEU A 855 11.03 4.56 -18.45
CA LEU A 855 10.86 3.35 -17.65
C LEU A 855 9.50 3.32 -16.94
N ALA A 856 9.09 4.42 -16.31
CA ALA A 856 7.77 4.56 -15.72
C ALA A 856 6.64 4.46 -16.77
N SER A 857 6.87 4.88 -18.00
CA SER A 857 5.87 4.76 -19.09
C SER A 857 5.65 3.30 -19.48
N ALA A 858 6.72 2.56 -19.76
CA ALA A 858 6.64 1.13 -20.09
C ALA A 858 6.04 0.33 -18.93
N MET A 859 6.40 0.65 -17.68
CA MET A 859 5.81 0.02 -16.49
C MET A 859 4.31 0.32 -16.32
N ASN A 860 3.83 1.54 -16.58
CA ASN A 860 2.39 1.84 -16.49
C ASN A 860 1.61 1.22 -17.67
N PHE A 861 2.18 1.19 -18.88
CA PHE A 861 1.62 0.47 -20.01
C PHE A 861 1.49 -1.03 -19.73
N ALA A 862 2.55 -1.67 -19.24
CA ALA A 862 2.53 -3.09 -18.86
C ALA A 862 1.57 -3.37 -17.69
N SER A 863 1.47 -2.44 -16.71
CA SER A 863 0.48 -2.53 -15.62
C SER A 863 -0.96 -2.61 -16.15
N GLY A 864 -1.29 -1.81 -17.17
CA GLY A 864 -2.60 -1.83 -17.81
C GLY A 864 -2.81 -3.03 -18.73
N PHE A 865 -1.76 -3.41 -19.48
CA PHE A 865 -1.83 -4.51 -20.45
C PHE A 865 -1.91 -5.90 -19.77
N PHE A 866 -1.20 -6.12 -18.67
CA PHE A 866 -1.12 -7.42 -18.01
C PHE A 866 -1.90 -7.53 -16.69
N GLY A 867 -2.26 -6.38 -16.09
CA GLY A 867 -2.79 -6.32 -14.72
C GLY A 867 -1.70 -6.61 -13.66
N ILE A 868 -1.76 -5.90 -12.52
CA ILE A 868 -0.78 -6.05 -11.42
C ILE A 868 -1.09 -7.31 -10.58
N PRO A 869 -0.10 -8.16 -10.22
CA PRO A 869 1.30 -8.12 -10.63
C PRO A 869 1.49 -8.54 -12.09
N TYR A 870 2.46 -7.92 -12.76
CA TYR A 870 2.78 -8.11 -14.18
C TYR A 870 4.21 -8.63 -14.42
N GLU A 871 5.04 -8.64 -13.38
CA GLU A 871 6.49 -8.80 -13.43
C GLU A 871 6.97 -10.20 -13.87
N ASP A 872 6.06 -11.16 -14.00
CA ASP A 872 6.26 -12.52 -14.48
C ASP A 872 5.64 -12.81 -15.87
N LYS A 873 4.98 -11.82 -16.49
CA LYS A 873 4.22 -11.99 -17.75
C LYS A 873 4.92 -11.45 -19.00
N TYR A 874 5.99 -10.68 -18.85
CA TYR A 874 6.81 -10.18 -19.97
C TYR A 874 8.26 -9.94 -19.53
N LEU A 875 9.14 -9.67 -20.50
CA LEU A 875 10.54 -9.30 -20.25
C LEU A 875 10.76 -7.83 -20.63
N GLN A 876 11.13 -6.98 -19.66
CA GLN A 876 11.52 -5.60 -19.91
C GLN A 876 13.01 -5.52 -20.27
N SER A 877 13.32 -5.20 -21.53
CA SER A 877 14.67 -4.75 -21.92
C SER A 877 14.76 -3.23 -21.71
N ILE A 878 15.74 -2.78 -20.92
CA ILE A 878 15.95 -1.36 -20.62
C ILE A 878 17.24 -0.87 -21.30
N THR A 879 17.07 0.09 -22.19
CA THR A 879 18.10 0.80 -22.95
C THR A 879 18.68 1.92 -22.09
N ILE A 880 20.01 2.09 -22.04
CA ILE A 880 20.61 3.27 -21.39
C ILE A 880 20.52 4.47 -22.35
N GLU A 881 19.89 5.56 -21.92
CA GLU A 881 19.91 6.85 -22.61
C GLU A 881 21.18 7.62 -22.20
N ALA A 882 22.22 7.55 -23.04
CA ALA A 882 23.48 8.25 -22.86
C ALA A 882 24.19 8.46 -24.22
N ASP A 883 25.13 9.40 -24.26
CA ASP A 883 26.02 9.62 -25.40
C ASP A 883 26.85 8.35 -25.70
N ASP A 884 27.14 8.10 -26.99
CA ASP A 884 27.88 6.95 -27.53
C ASP A 884 27.36 5.53 -27.19
N VAL A 885 26.31 5.39 -26.38
CA VAL A 885 25.60 4.11 -26.14
C VAL A 885 24.58 3.89 -27.26
N GLY A 886 25.07 3.45 -28.42
CA GLY A 886 24.26 3.25 -29.63
C GLY A 886 23.06 2.31 -29.41
N VAL A 887 21.84 2.84 -29.18
CA VAL A 887 20.59 2.08 -29.10
C VAL A 887 19.42 2.93 -29.68
N PRO A 888 18.51 2.38 -30.52
CA PRO A 888 17.92 3.20 -31.60
C PRO A 888 16.67 3.98 -31.23
N THR A 889 16.29 3.97 -29.95
CA THR A 889 15.26 4.84 -29.40
C THR A 889 15.86 6.08 -28.69
N THR A 890 17.20 6.20 -28.66
CA THR A 890 17.88 7.37 -28.09
C THR A 890 18.33 8.33 -29.20
N PHE A 891 18.07 9.62 -29.01
CA PHE A 891 18.43 10.67 -29.98
C PHE A 891 19.89 11.15 -29.82
N LEU A 892 20.60 10.65 -28.80
CA LEU A 892 21.95 11.06 -28.39
C LEU A 892 23.08 10.44 -29.24
N CYS A 893 22.84 9.31 -29.90
CA CYS A 893 23.88 8.61 -30.68
C CYS A 893 24.43 9.40 -31.88
N CYS A 894 23.87 10.56 -32.21
CA CYS A 894 24.14 11.32 -33.43
C CYS A 894 24.78 12.68 -33.09
N PRO A 895 26.12 12.83 -33.12
CA PRO A 895 26.78 14.06 -32.65
C PRO A 895 26.33 15.35 -33.35
N ASN A 896 25.92 15.28 -34.61
CA ASN A 896 25.34 16.42 -35.34
C ASN A 896 23.95 16.84 -34.82
N SER A 897 23.15 15.98 -34.17
CA SER A 897 21.89 16.40 -33.55
C SER A 897 22.08 17.09 -32.19
N GLY A 898 23.25 16.97 -31.56
CA GLY A 898 23.64 17.81 -30.42
C GLY A 898 24.04 19.24 -30.80
N LYS A 899 24.29 19.52 -32.08
CA LYS A 899 24.72 20.85 -32.57
C LYS A 899 23.51 21.72 -32.90
N LYS A 900 23.19 22.70 -32.03
CA LYS A 900 22.07 23.64 -32.22
C LYS A 900 21.97 24.25 -33.63
N SER A 901 23.09 24.61 -34.26
CA SER A 901 23.11 25.16 -35.63
C SER A 901 22.57 24.19 -36.71
N LYS A 902 22.49 22.89 -36.41
CA LYS A 902 21.93 21.84 -37.27
C LYS A 902 20.53 21.41 -36.84
N SER A 903 20.29 21.24 -35.54
CA SER A 903 19.07 20.58 -35.00
C SER A 903 18.08 21.49 -34.27
N ASP A 904 18.50 22.65 -33.78
CA ASP A 904 17.62 23.63 -33.09
C ASP A 904 17.17 24.70 -34.09
N ARG A 905 16.42 24.23 -35.09
CA ARG A 905 16.02 24.99 -36.28
C ARG A 905 14.63 25.60 -36.18
N GLY A 906 13.74 25.01 -35.40
CA GLY A 906 12.36 25.46 -35.20
C GLY A 906 12.23 26.70 -34.33
N THR A 907 13.22 26.99 -33.48
CA THR A 907 13.15 28.09 -32.50
C THR A 907 13.00 29.49 -33.15
N PRO A 908 13.79 29.89 -34.17
CA PRO A 908 13.57 31.17 -34.88
C PRO A 908 12.23 31.24 -35.63
N PHE A 909 11.76 30.13 -36.19
CA PHE A 909 10.46 30.10 -36.89
C PHE A 909 9.27 30.18 -35.90
N LEU A 910 9.44 29.60 -34.70
CA LEU A 910 8.52 29.72 -33.58
C LEU A 910 8.48 31.17 -33.05
N GLU A 911 9.63 31.84 -32.96
CA GLU A 911 9.73 33.27 -32.62
C GLU A 911 8.97 34.17 -33.60
N GLU A 912 9.19 33.98 -34.91
CA GLU A 912 8.47 34.71 -35.97
C GLU A 912 6.95 34.56 -35.85
N TRP A 913 6.46 33.31 -35.70
CA TRP A 913 5.03 33.04 -35.59
C TRP A 913 4.43 33.55 -34.26
N ALA A 914 5.11 33.34 -33.14
CA ALA A 914 4.66 33.82 -31.83
C ALA A 914 4.45 35.34 -31.79
N ALA A 915 5.35 36.11 -32.41
CA ALA A 915 5.20 37.56 -32.53
C ALA A 915 3.97 38.00 -33.37
N ILE A 916 3.44 37.11 -34.21
CA ILE A 916 2.24 37.35 -35.02
C ILE A 916 0.98 36.96 -34.25
N TYR A 917 0.81 35.70 -33.84
CA TYR A 917 -0.45 35.23 -33.26
C TYR A 917 -0.66 35.68 -31.80
N LEU A 918 0.41 35.95 -31.04
CA LEU A 918 0.32 36.49 -29.68
C LEU A 918 0.35 38.01 -29.61
N ARG A 919 0.37 38.74 -30.74
CA ARG A 919 0.35 40.21 -30.75
C ARG A 919 -0.79 40.76 -29.89
N ASP A 920 -2.01 40.35 -30.22
CA ASP A 920 -3.23 40.91 -29.63
C ASP A 920 -3.48 40.33 -28.23
N ALA A 921 -3.02 39.11 -27.95
CA ALA A 921 -2.97 38.51 -26.61
C ALA A 921 -1.99 39.26 -25.68
N ARG A 922 -0.77 39.57 -26.14
CA ARG A 922 0.25 40.29 -25.37
C ARG A 922 -0.17 41.72 -25.08
N ASP A 923 -0.81 42.42 -26.03
CA ASP A 923 -1.42 43.72 -25.76
C ASP A 923 -2.62 43.62 -24.79
N ARG A 924 -3.49 42.60 -24.91
CA ARG A 924 -4.61 42.38 -23.97
C ARG A 924 -4.14 42.08 -22.54
N LEU A 925 -3.09 41.28 -22.37
CA LEU A 925 -2.57 40.88 -21.07
C LEU A 925 -1.64 41.94 -20.45
N GLN A 926 -0.88 42.69 -21.26
CA GLN A 926 -0.04 43.78 -20.74
C GLN A 926 -0.86 44.89 -20.07
N ASN A 927 -2.07 45.18 -20.57
CA ASN A 927 -3.01 46.11 -19.93
C ASN A 927 -3.59 45.59 -18.60
N GLN A 928 -3.23 44.39 -18.17
CA GLN A 928 -3.70 43.75 -16.93
C GLN A 928 -2.57 43.47 -15.93
N ILE A 929 -1.33 43.89 -16.22
CA ILE A 929 -0.20 43.82 -15.30
C ILE A 929 0.60 45.12 -15.32
N GLU A 930 0.73 45.75 -14.15
CA GLU A 930 1.51 46.96 -13.94
C GLU A 930 2.87 46.59 -13.35
N GLY A 931 3.95 47.26 -13.77
CA GLY A 931 5.31 47.06 -13.24
C GLY A 931 6.12 45.88 -13.81
N TYR A 932 5.50 45.00 -14.61
CA TYR A 932 6.19 43.97 -15.41
C TYR A 932 5.87 44.16 -16.90
N THR A 933 6.87 44.05 -17.76
CA THR A 933 6.72 44.13 -19.22
C THR A 933 6.68 42.73 -19.83
N LEU A 934 5.52 42.30 -20.31
CA LEU A 934 5.34 40.98 -20.92
C LEU A 934 6.00 40.91 -22.30
N THR A 935 6.91 39.96 -22.49
CA THR A 935 7.45 39.62 -23.82
C THR A 935 6.56 38.57 -24.52
N PHE A 936 6.77 38.35 -25.83
CA PHE A 936 6.12 37.25 -26.54
C PHE A 936 6.55 35.88 -26.00
N GLU A 937 7.81 35.73 -25.57
CA GLU A 937 8.32 34.55 -24.87
C GLU A 937 7.55 34.29 -23.56
N ASP A 938 7.29 35.33 -22.76
CA ASP A 938 6.54 35.20 -21.52
C ASP A 938 5.07 34.80 -21.78
N VAL A 939 4.41 35.43 -22.75
CA VAL A 939 3.00 35.11 -23.10
C VAL A 939 2.87 33.72 -23.74
N TYR A 940 3.83 33.31 -24.57
CA TYR A 940 3.93 31.94 -25.07
C TYR A 940 4.18 30.94 -23.93
N THR A 941 5.00 31.31 -22.95
CA THR A 941 5.21 30.48 -21.75
C THR A 941 3.97 30.43 -20.85
N MET A 942 3.15 31.48 -20.80
CA MET A 942 1.81 31.44 -20.19
C MET A 942 0.88 30.47 -20.93
N GLN A 943 0.93 30.41 -22.27
CA GLN A 943 0.22 29.35 -23.01
C GLN A 943 0.78 27.96 -22.68
N GLN A 944 2.10 27.75 -22.65
CA GLN A 944 2.71 26.47 -22.25
C GLN A 944 2.35 26.07 -20.80
N MET A 945 2.13 27.02 -19.90
CA MET A 945 1.74 26.74 -18.52
C MET A 945 0.38 26.04 -18.44
N CYS A 946 -0.57 26.38 -19.32
CA CYS A 946 -1.91 25.77 -19.37
C CYS A 946 -1.90 24.23 -19.48
N PRO A 947 -1.31 23.60 -20.52
CA PRO A 947 -1.24 22.15 -20.62
C PRO A 947 -0.47 21.54 -19.45
N TYR A 948 0.74 22.04 -19.14
CA TYR A 948 1.59 21.45 -18.11
C TYR A 948 0.97 21.51 -16.70
N GLU A 949 0.36 22.62 -16.31
CA GLU A 949 -0.35 22.76 -15.02
C GLU A 949 -1.63 21.91 -15.03
N THR A 950 -2.39 21.87 -16.15
CA THR A 950 -3.60 21.04 -16.23
C THR A 950 -3.30 19.54 -16.15
N VAL A 951 -2.31 19.01 -16.89
CA VAL A 951 -1.95 17.58 -16.82
C VAL A 951 -1.23 17.20 -15.53
N ALA A 952 -0.73 18.16 -14.75
CA ALA A 952 -0.11 17.92 -13.45
C ALA A 952 -1.09 17.97 -12.27
N ILE A 953 -1.93 19.01 -12.20
CA ILE A 953 -2.81 19.30 -11.04
C ILE A 953 -4.30 19.37 -11.40
N GLY A 954 -4.68 18.99 -12.62
CA GLY A 954 -6.08 18.80 -13.08
C GLY A 954 -6.77 20.02 -13.67
N PHE A 955 -6.26 21.23 -13.42
CA PHE A 955 -6.79 22.50 -13.93
C PHE A 955 -5.71 23.58 -13.94
N SER A 956 -5.72 24.47 -14.93
CA SER A 956 -4.89 25.67 -14.97
C SER A 956 -5.70 26.95 -15.16
N LYS A 957 -5.29 28.02 -14.46
CA LYS A 957 -5.84 29.37 -14.67
C LYS A 957 -5.39 29.99 -15.99
N PHE A 958 -4.16 29.69 -16.43
CA PHE A 958 -3.61 30.23 -17.68
C PHE A 958 -4.41 29.80 -18.91
N CYS A 959 -5.05 28.62 -18.88
CA CYS A 959 -5.91 28.17 -19.98
C CYS A 959 -7.04 29.15 -20.32
N GLY A 960 -7.53 29.93 -19.34
CA GLY A 960 -8.63 30.86 -19.52
C GLY A 960 -8.22 32.22 -20.11
N LEU A 961 -6.93 32.49 -20.29
CA LEU A 961 -6.41 33.77 -20.75
C LEU A 961 -6.43 33.93 -22.29
N PHE A 962 -6.66 32.83 -23.02
CA PHE A 962 -6.45 32.73 -24.46
C PHE A 962 -7.70 32.30 -25.23
N THR A 963 -7.88 32.86 -26.42
CA THR A 963 -9.02 32.60 -27.32
C THR A 963 -8.87 31.31 -28.12
N GLU A 964 -9.94 30.85 -28.77
CA GLU A 964 -9.91 29.72 -29.72
C GLU A 964 -8.87 29.92 -30.84
N GLU A 965 -8.81 31.12 -31.44
CA GLU A 965 -7.82 31.48 -32.48
C GLU A 965 -6.38 31.50 -31.94
N GLU A 966 -6.17 31.97 -30.71
CA GLU A 966 -4.86 31.95 -30.05
C GLU A 966 -4.41 30.52 -29.67
N TRP A 967 -5.35 29.59 -29.47
CA TRP A 967 -5.06 28.16 -29.31
C TRP A 967 -4.81 27.44 -30.63
N GLU A 968 -5.53 27.77 -31.72
CA GLU A 968 -5.15 27.30 -33.07
C GLU A 968 -3.76 27.80 -33.47
N GLY A 969 -3.40 29.02 -33.03
CA GLY A 969 -2.06 29.59 -33.15
C GLY A 969 -1.00 28.82 -32.36
N PHE A 970 -1.29 28.45 -31.11
CA PHE A 970 -0.38 27.63 -30.27
C PHE A 970 -0.17 26.23 -30.83
N ASP A 971 -1.23 25.55 -31.29
CA ASP A 971 -1.11 24.23 -31.91
C ASP A 971 -0.17 24.28 -33.13
N TYR A 972 -0.35 25.30 -33.99
CA TYR A 972 0.53 25.52 -35.14
C TYR A 972 1.95 25.97 -34.77
N ALA A 973 2.13 26.64 -33.63
CA ALA A 973 3.45 26.98 -33.11
C ALA A 973 4.27 25.72 -32.77
N MET A 974 3.61 24.72 -32.15
CA MET A 974 4.22 23.41 -31.91
C MET A 974 4.49 22.64 -33.21
N ASP A 975 3.61 22.78 -34.21
CA ASP A 975 3.81 22.17 -35.53
C ASP A 975 5.07 22.70 -36.23
N ILE A 976 5.25 24.03 -36.26
CA ILE A 976 6.47 24.68 -36.77
C ILE A 976 7.70 24.16 -36.03
N PHE A 977 7.67 24.17 -34.69
CA PHE A 977 8.81 23.78 -33.86
C PHE A 977 9.27 22.35 -34.16
N PHE A 978 8.35 21.38 -34.15
CA PHE A 978 8.68 19.97 -34.37
C PHE A 978 8.94 19.63 -35.85
N TRP A 979 8.31 20.33 -36.80
CA TRP A 979 8.59 20.16 -38.23
C TRP A 979 10.07 20.40 -38.56
N TYR A 980 10.63 21.51 -38.05
CA TYR A 980 12.01 21.90 -38.31
C TYR A 980 13.04 21.22 -37.38
N ASN A 981 12.64 20.75 -36.19
CA ASN A 981 13.56 20.09 -35.25
C ASN A 981 13.61 18.55 -35.39
N SER A 982 12.49 17.88 -35.64
CA SER A 982 12.39 16.40 -35.50
C SER A 982 11.51 15.72 -36.54
N ALA A 983 11.24 16.37 -37.67
CA ALA A 983 10.51 15.76 -38.78
C ALA A 983 11.10 16.19 -40.14
N PHE A 984 10.29 16.13 -41.19
CA PHE A 984 10.65 16.36 -42.59
C PHE A 984 11.43 17.67 -42.91
N GLY A 985 11.37 18.71 -42.07
CA GLY A 985 12.17 19.93 -42.22
C GLY A 985 13.56 19.89 -41.54
N SER A 986 13.80 18.92 -40.66
CA SER A 986 15.03 18.78 -39.88
C SER A 986 16.10 17.99 -40.64
N PRO A 987 17.36 18.46 -40.73
CA PRO A 987 18.44 17.76 -41.44
C PRO A 987 18.94 16.50 -40.71
N VAL A 988 18.41 16.17 -39.53
CA VAL A 988 18.82 14.98 -38.75
C VAL A 988 17.69 13.97 -38.54
N ALA A 989 16.45 14.27 -38.95
CA ALA A 989 15.30 13.45 -38.59
C ALA A 989 15.31 12.04 -39.21
N ARG A 990 15.64 11.91 -40.51
CA ARG A 990 15.71 10.58 -41.14
C ARG A 990 16.78 9.71 -40.50
N VAL A 991 17.99 10.25 -40.31
CA VAL A 991 19.10 9.48 -39.75
C VAL A 991 18.81 9.07 -38.31
N GLN A 992 18.22 9.92 -37.48
CA GLN A 992 17.86 9.55 -36.10
C GLN A 992 16.78 8.44 -36.05
N GLY A 993 15.85 8.39 -37.02
CA GLY A 993 14.87 7.31 -37.11
C GLY A 993 15.41 5.98 -37.68
N LEU A 994 16.55 6.01 -38.38
CA LEU A 994 17.11 4.90 -39.15
C LEU A 994 17.23 3.59 -38.35
N GLY A 995 17.70 3.66 -37.11
CA GLY A 995 17.95 2.46 -36.30
C GLY A 995 16.67 1.68 -35.97
N TYR A 996 15.54 2.37 -35.77
CA TYR A 996 14.25 1.69 -35.58
C TYR A 996 13.77 1.03 -36.88
N ILE A 997 14.09 1.63 -38.05
CA ILE A 997 13.78 1.01 -39.35
C ILE A 997 14.61 -0.26 -39.56
N GLN A 998 15.88 -0.28 -39.17
CA GLN A 998 16.72 -1.48 -39.18
C GLN A 998 16.13 -2.60 -38.29
N GLU A 999 15.69 -2.26 -37.08
CA GLU A 999 15.06 -3.22 -36.17
C GLU A 999 13.70 -3.73 -36.66
N LEU A 1000 12.87 -2.85 -37.21
CA LEU A 1000 11.59 -3.21 -37.81
C LEU A 1000 11.81 -4.16 -39.00
N VAL A 1001 12.75 -3.85 -39.89
CA VAL A 1001 13.15 -4.74 -40.99
C VAL A 1001 13.61 -6.09 -40.47
N ALA A 1002 14.53 -6.14 -39.51
CA ALA A 1002 15.06 -7.38 -38.94
C ALA A 1002 13.96 -8.29 -38.35
N ARG A 1003 13.01 -7.71 -37.61
CA ARG A 1003 11.84 -8.44 -37.05
C ARG A 1003 10.84 -8.87 -38.12
N LEU A 1004 10.69 -8.12 -39.21
CA LEU A 1004 9.77 -8.44 -40.33
C LEU A 1004 10.34 -9.50 -41.29
N SER A 1005 11.66 -9.54 -41.52
CA SER A 1005 12.30 -10.57 -42.34
C SER A 1005 12.83 -11.76 -41.55
N HIS A 1006 12.67 -11.77 -40.22
CA HIS A 1006 13.18 -12.78 -39.29
C HIS A 1006 14.70 -13.02 -39.39
N THR A 1007 15.46 -11.97 -39.74
CA THR A 1007 16.93 -12.00 -39.93
C THR A 1007 17.62 -11.02 -38.99
N PRO A 1008 18.72 -11.40 -38.30
CA PRO A 1008 19.53 -10.46 -37.52
C PRO A 1008 20.06 -9.27 -38.34
N ILE A 1009 20.47 -8.21 -37.66
CA ILE A 1009 21.02 -7.01 -38.28
C ILE A 1009 22.47 -7.29 -38.70
N GLU A 1010 22.73 -7.41 -40.01
CA GLU A 1010 24.08 -7.78 -40.51
C GLU A 1010 25.19 -6.77 -40.16
N THR A 1011 24.83 -5.48 -40.03
CA THR A 1011 25.80 -4.41 -39.70
C THR A 1011 25.19 -3.35 -38.78
N HIS A 1012 25.81 -3.15 -37.62
CA HIS A 1012 25.47 -2.10 -36.68
C HIS A 1012 26.14 -0.77 -37.06
N ASN A 1013 25.61 -0.15 -38.12
CA ASN A 1013 26.12 1.10 -38.71
C ASN A 1013 25.23 2.32 -38.44
N SER A 1014 24.31 2.23 -37.48
CA SER A 1014 23.46 3.32 -37.02
C SER A 1014 23.41 3.34 -35.48
N SER A 1015 22.37 3.94 -34.89
CA SER A 1015 22.04 3.77 -33.46
C SER A 1015 21.63 2.34 -33.03
N THR A 1016 21.97 1.26 -33.74
CA THR A 1016 21.65 -0.12 -33.33
C THR A 1016 22.81 -0.78 -32.54
N ASN A 1017 22.52 -1.73 -31.63
CA ASN A 1017 23.49 -2.27 -30.68
C ASN A 1017 23.72 -3.77 -30.83
N ALA A 1018 24.90 -4.21 -31.27
CA ALA A 1018 25.27 -5.63 -31.31
C ALA A 1018 24.94 -6.38 -30.00
N THR A 1019 25.28 -5.81 -28.85
CA THR A 1019 25.08 -6.43 -27.52
C THR A 1019 23.62 -6.75 -27.19
N LEU A 1020 22.67 -5.98 -27.73
CA LEU A 1020 21.24 -6.15 -27.47
C LEU A 1020 20.49 -6.76 -28.66
N ASN A 1021 20.90 -6.45 -29.90
CA ASN A 1021 20.24 -6.85 -31.14
C ASN A 1021 20.71 -8.22 -31.67
N ASP A 1022 21.96 -8.62 -31.47
CA ASP A 1022 22.43 -9.97 -31.81
C ASP A 1022 21.98 -11.03 -30.77
N ASN A 1023 21.55 -10.57 -29.59
CA ASN A 1023 21.11 -11.41 -28.49
C ASN A 1023 19.60 -11.71 -28.61
N PRO A 1024 19.19 -12.96 -28.95
CA PRO A 1024 17.78 -13.30 -29.18
C PRO A 1024 16.90 -13.26 -27.92
N VAL A 1025 17.48 -13.06 -26.72
CA VAL A 1025 16.74 -12.87 -25.47
C VAL A 1025 16.29 -11.41 -25.29
N THR A 1026 17.09 -10.44 -25.75
CA THR A 1026 16.79 -9.00 -25.68
C THR A 1026 16.20 -8.45 -26.98
N PHE A 1027 16.44 -9.14 -28.09
CA PHE A 1027 15.88 -8.82 -29.40
C PHE A 1027 15.47 -10.10 -30.14
N PRO A 1028 14.36 -10.75 -29.71
CA PRO A 1028 13.80 -11.87 -30.45
C PRO A 1028 13.25 -11.40 -31.81
N LEU A 1029 13.28 -12.29 -32.79
CA LEU A 1029 12.82 -12.01 -34.17
C LEU A 1029 11.51 -12.71 -34.53
N ASN A 1030 11.04 -13.65 -33.69
CA ASN A 1030 9.92 -14.54 -33.99
C ASN A 1030 8.78 -14.41 -32.94
N GLN A 1031 8.34 -13.18 -32.66
CA GLN A 1031 7.20 -12.90 -31.78
C GLN A 1031 6.04 -12.26 -32.59
N SER A 1032 4.79 -12.55 -32.21
CA SER A 1032 3.59 -11.93 -32.80
C SER A 1032 3.29 -10.54 -32.23
N LEU A 1033 3.90 -10.16 -31.11
CA LEU A 1033 3.73 -8.87 -30.46
C LEU A 1033 5.09 -8.30 -30.04
N TYR A 1034 5.40 -7.10 -30.51
CA TYR A 1034 6.52 -6.28 -30.06
C TYR A 1034 6.01 -4.96 -29.48
N VAL A 1035 6.60 -4.51 -28.38
CA VAL A 1035 6.29 -3.22 -27.76
C VAL A 1035 7.60 -2.46 -27.50
N ASP A 1036 7.70 -1.25 -28.03
CA ASP A 1036 8.81 -0.33 -27.81
C ASP A 1036 8.26 1.02 -27.31
N ALA A 1037 8.82 1.58 -26.23
CA ALA A 1037 8.54 2.93 -25.75
C ALA A 1037 9.62 3.92 -26.23
N THR A 1038 9.26 5.19 -26.51
CA THR A 1038 10.22 6.27 -26.84
C THR A 1038 9.66 7.71 -26.70
N HIS A 1039 10.36 8.72 -27.22
CA HIS A 1039 10.02 10.16 -27.17
C HIS A 1039 9.28 10.69 -28.40
N GLU A 1040 8.63 11.86 -28.27
CA GLU A 1040 8.01 12.60 -29.38
C GLU A 1040 8.96 12.83 -30.56
N VAL A 1041 10.21 13.21 -30.29
CA VAL A 1041 11.21 13.46 -31.32
C VAL A 1041 11.52 12.19 -32.11
N VAL A 1042 11.60 11.04 -31.43
CA VAL A 1042 11.89 9.74 -32.05
C VAL A 1042 10.69 9.23 -32.84
N VAL A 1043 9.46 9.41 -32.34
CA VAL A 1043 8.23 9.10 -33.07
C VAL A 1043 8.17 9.85 -34.41
N LEU A 1044 8.46 11.15 -34.41
CA LEU A 1044 8.47 11.98 -35.62
C LEU A 1044 9.65 11.67 -36.55
N ASN A 1045 10.82 11.38 -35.99
CA ASN A 1045 11.98 10.87 -36.72
C ASN A 1045 11.67 9.54 -37.42
N VAL A 1046 10.96 8.61 -36.76
CA VAL A 1046 10.52 7.33 -37.35
C VAL A 1046 9.49 7.54 -38.47
N ILE A 1047 8.50 8.42 -38.28
CA ILE A 1047 7.54 8.80 -39.35
C ILE A 1047 8.26 9.36 -40.58
N THR A 1048 9.33 10.14 -40.36
CA THR A 1048 10.17 10.72 -41.40
C THR A 1048 11.06 9.65 -42.06
N ALA A 1049 11.66 8.75 -41.27
CA ALA A 1049 12.54 7.69 -41.74
C ALA A 1049 11.80 6.63 -42.56
N LEU A 1050 10.58 6.25 -42.16
CA LEU A 1050 9.65 5.43 -42.95
C LEU A 1050 9.29 6.04 -44.32
N ASN A 1051 9.62 7.32 -44.54
CA ASN A 1051 9.33 8.08 -45.74
C ASN A 1051 7.83 8.25 -46.03
N LEU A 1052 7.03 8.53 -44.99
CA LEU A 1052 5.57 8.78 -45.09
C LEU A 1052 5.28 10.19 -45.63
N THR A 1053 5.63 10.44 -46.90
CA THR A 1053 5.66 11.78 -47.52
C THR A 1053 4.30 12.47 -47.62
N SER A 1054 3.19 11.78 -47.40
CA SER A 1054 1.88 12.43 -47.23
C SER A 1054 1.88 13.49 -46.13
N PHE A 1055 2.58 13.26 -45.02
CA PHE A 1055 2.69 14.27 -43.96
C PHE A 1055 3.52 15.49 -44.41
N ALA A 1056 4.44 15.30 -45.35
CA ALA A 1056 5.28 16.35 -45.91
C ALA A 1056 4.66 17.11 -47.11
N ALA A 1057 3.57 16.61 -47.68
CA ALA A 1057 3.03 17.04 -48.98
C ALA A 1057 2.53 18.49 -49.07
N PHE A 1058 2.48 19.22 -47.95
CA PHE A 1058 2.11 20.64 -47.86
C PHE A 1058 3.17 21.50 -47.16
N GLY A 1059 4.39 20.98 -46.96
CA GLY A 1059 5.50 21.69 -46.31
C GLY A 1059 6.51 22.31 -47.28
N PRO A 1060 7.51 23.08 -46.77
CA PRO A 1060 7.72 23.40 -45.35
C PRO A 1060 6.62 24.28 -44.74
N LEU A 1061 6.55 24.30 -43.41
CA LEU A 1061 5.53 25.07 -42.69
C LEU A 1061 5.89 26.57 -42.66
N PRO A 1062 5.06 27.47 -43.22
CA PRO A 1062 5.30 28.91 -43.22
C PRO A 1062 5.04 29.56 -41.84
N THR A 1063 5.72 30.67 -41.56
CA THR A 1063 5.64 31.41 -40.29
C THR A 1063 4.69 32.61 -40.31
N ASP A 1064 4.06 32.93 -41.45
CA ASP A 1064 3.16 34.08 -41.61
C ASP A 1064 1.67 33.73 -41.50
N HIS A 1065 1.29 32.47 -41.70
CA HIS A 1065 -0.10 32.00 -41.63
C HIS A 1065 -0.21 30.49 -41.35
N ILE A 1066 -1.37 30.05 -40.84
CA ILE A 1066 -1.71 28.61 -40.72
C ILE A 1066 -2.17 28.07 -42.10
N PRO A 1067 -1.54 27.02 -42.66
CA PRO A 1067 -1.96 26.44 -43.93
C PRO A 1067 -3.36 25.82 -43.88
N LYS A 1068 -4.22 26.20 -44.84
CA LYS A 1068 -5.62 25.73 -44.96
C LYS A 1068 -5.78 24.21 -45.17
N LYS A 1069 -4.70 23.53 -45.56
CA LYS A 1069 -4.59 22.07 -45.63
C LYS A 1069 -3.19 21.69 -45.16
N ARG A 1070 -3.10 20.83 -44.15
CA ARG A 1070 -1.85 20.27 -43.62
C ARG A 1070 -2.16 18.94 -42.92
N PHE A 1071 -1.41 17.89 -43.27
CA PHE A 1071 -1.47 16.59 -42.59
C PHE A 1071 -0.42 16.47 -41.49
N PHE A 1072 0.63 17.28 -41.51
CA PHE A 1072 1.51 17.44 -40.35
C PHE A 1072 0.78 18.26 -39.27
N ARG A 1073 0.43 17.56 -38.18
CA ARG A 1073 -0.24 18.05 -36.98
C ARG A 1073 0.30 17.27 -35.78
N VAL A 1074 1.11 17.88 -34.95
CA VAL A 1074 1.81 17.25 -33.81
C VAL A 1074 0.82 16.88 -32.71
N SER A 1075 -0.31 17.57 -32.61
CA SER A 1075 -1.48 17.21 -31.80
C SER A 1075 -2.20 15.93 -32.27
N GLU A 1076 -2.02 15.51 -33.53
CA GLU A 1076 -2.53 14.25 -34.10
C GLU A 1076 -1.43 13.18 -34.23
N LEU A 1077 -0.16 13.57 -34.45
CA LEU A 1077 0.98 12.68 -34.74
C LEU A 1077 1.88 12.37 -33.55
N ALA A 1078 2.02 13.27 -32.58
CA ALA A 1078 2.86 13.08 -31.38
C ALA A 1078 2.31 13.64 -30.03
N PRO A 1079 0.98 13.63 -29.74
CA PRO A 1079 0.46 13.92 -28.39
C PRO A 1079 1.02 13.00 -27.28
N PHE A 1080 0.81 13.33 -26.00
CA PHE A 1080 1.22 12.49 -24.88
C PHE A 1080 0.50 11.13 -24.91
N SER A 1081 1.24 10.02 -24.77
CA SER A 1081 0.76 8.64 -25.00
C SER A 1081 0.40 8.31 -26.46
N THR A 1082 1.05 8.97 -27.42
CA THR A 1082 0.99 8.59 -28.84
C THR A 1082 1.30 7.12 -29.05
N ASN A 1083 0.64 6.49 -30.01
CA ASN A 1083 0.94 5.13 -30.44
C ASN A 1083 0.96 4.99 -31.97
N ILE A 1084 1.96 4.25 -32.47
CA ILE A 1084 2.05 3.76 -33.84
C ILE A 1084 1.90 2.23 -33.80
N GLN A 1085 0.96 1.72 -34.59
CA GLN A 1085 0.61 0.31 -34.69
C GLN A 1085 0.99 -0.16 -36.11
N PHE A 1086 2.08 -0.92 -36.23
CA PHE A 1086 2.45 -1.62 -37.46
C PHE A 1086 1.71 -2.96 -37.47
N GLN A 1087 0.53 -2.97 -38.08
CA GLN A 1087 -0.40 -4.09 -38.03
C GLN A 1087 -0.12 -5.04 -39.20
N LEU A 1088 0.19 -6.30 -38.88
CA LEU A 1088 0.37 -7.38 -39.86
C LEU A 1088 -0.96 -8.11 -40.07
N LEU A 1089 -1.31 -8.34 -41.32
CA LEU A 1089 -2.59 -8.84 -41.78
C LEU A 1089 -2.40 -9.97 -42.78
N SER A 1090 -3.01 -11.14 -42.53
CA SER A 1090 -3.18 -12.16 -43.57
C SER A 1090 -4.57 -12.04 -44.19
N CYS A 1091 -4.63 -12.00 -45.51
CA CYS A 1091 -5.87 -11.73 -46.27
C CYS A 1091 -5.98 -12.76 -47.40
N PRO A 1092 -6.85 -13.80 -47.34
CA PRO A 1092 -6.90 -14.86 -48.35
C PRO A 1092 -7.20 -14.39 -49.80
N ALA A 1093 -7.70 -13.16 -49.96
CA ALA A 1093 -7.89 -12.51 -51.26
C ALA A 1093 -6.61 -11.86 -51.85
N LYS A 1094 -5.49 -11.85 -51.10
CA LYS A 1094 -4.17 -11.36 -51.52
C LYS A 1094 -3.14 -12.48 -51.32
N HIS A 1095 -2.22 -12.66 -52.28
CA HIS A 1095 -1.29 -13.80 -52.29
C HIS A 1095 -0.08 -13.68 -51.35
N ALA A 1096 0.00 -12.61 -50.55
CA ALA A 1096 1.08 -12.36 -49.59
C ALA A 1096 0.53 -11.58 -48.40
N ASP A 1097 1.11 -11.77 -47.22
CA ASP A 1097 0.75 -11.02 -46.02
C ASP A 1097 0.99 -9.51 -46.22
N GLN A 1098 0.20 -8.70 -45.52
CA GLN A 1098 0.15 -7.26 -45.65
C GLN A 1098 0.59 -6.58 -44.36
N ILE A 1099 1.22 -5.43 -44.48
CA ILE A 1099 1.48 -4.48 -43.40
C ILE A 1099 0.73 -3.18 -43.67
N ARG A 1100 0.21 -2.54 -42.61
CA ARG A 1100 -0.23 -1.14 -42.64
C ARG A 1100 0.17 -0.42 -41.35
N ILE A 1101 0.21 0.90 -41.42
CA ILE A 1101 0.61 1.76 -40.30
C ILE A 1101 -0.62 2.55 -39.84
N ILE A 1102 -0.89 2.50 -38.53
CA ILE A 1102 -1.94 3.26 -37.87
C ILE A 1102 -1.29 4.15 -36.82
N ILE A 1103 -1.54 5.46 -36.85
CA ILE A 1103 -1.01 6.43 -35.89
C ILE A 1103 -2.20 6.99 -35.11
N ASN A 1104 -2.19 6.83 -33.78
CA ASN A 1104 -3.26 7.28 -32.88
C ASN A 1104 -4.67 6.87 -33.36
N ASP A 1105 -4.82 5.59 -33.72
CA ASP A 1105 -6.04 4.98 -34.28
C ASP A 1105 -6.50 5.48 -35.68
N ALA A 1106 -5.72 6.30 -36.39
CA ALA A 1106 -5.98 6.66 -37.80
C ALA A 1106 -4.96 6.03 -38.76
N VAL A 1107 -5.43 5.50 -39.90
CA VAL A 1107 -4.57 4.85 -40.91
C VAL A 1107 -3.70 5.88 -41.64
N ALA A 1108 -2.39 5.67 -41.63
CA ALA A 1108 -1.42 6.50 -42.35
C ALA A 1108 -1.26 6.03 -43.81
N PRO A 1109 -1.26 6.93 -44.81
CA PRO A 1109 -0.93 6.56 -46.18
C PRO A 1109 0.56 6.16 -46.28
N LEU A 1110 0.85 5.03 -46.91
CA LEU A 1110 2.22 4.56 -47.19
C LEU A 1110 2.85 5.26 -48.42
N THR A 1111 2.38 6.47 -48.75
CA THR A 1111 2.91 7.28 -49.85
C THR A 1111 4.36 7.66 -49.57
N GLY A 1112 5.24 7.40 -50.53
CA GLY A 1112 6.69 7.56 -50.40
C GLY A 1112 7.45 6.25 -50.14
N ILE A 1113 6.77 5.16 -49.77
CA ILE A 1113 7.38 3.83 -49.68
C ILE A 1113 7.37 3.17 -51.07
N GLN A 1114 8.56 2.94 -51.63
CA GLN A 1114 8.71 2.52 -53.03
C GLN A 1114 8.07 1.15 -53.31
N GLY A 1115 7.09 1.11 -54.22
CA GLY A 1115 6.44 -0.12 -54.67
C GLY A 1115 5.17 -0.49 -53.89
N CYS A 1116 4.90 0.15 -52.76
CA CYS A 1116 3.61 -0.03 -52.08
C CYS A 1116 2.45 0.50 -52.96
N PRO A 1117 1.33 -0.24 -53.06
CA PRO A 1117 0.19 0.17 -53.87
C PRO A 1117 -0.59 1.32 -53.22
N SER A 1118 -1.36 2.05 -54.04
CA SER A 1118 -2.40 2.95 -53.53
C SER A 1118 -3.62 2.11 -53.14
N ASP A 1119 -3.65 1.66 -51.89
CA ASP A 1119 -4.66 0.78 -51.30
C ASP A 1119 -5.61 1.55 -50.38
N SER A 1120 -6.92 1.30 -50.49
CA SER A 1120 -7.97 2.03 -49.75
C SER A 1120 -7.92 1.84 -48.23
N HIS A 1121 -7.21 0.83 -47.74
CA HIS A 1121 -7.01 0.54 -46.32
C HIS A 1121 -5.57 0.77 -45.86
N GLY A 1122 -4.73 1.39 -46.70
CA GLY A 1122 -3.33 1.67 -46.42
C GLY A 1122 -2.43 0.42 -46.39
N MET A 1123 -2.86 -0.70 -46.99
CA MET A 1123 -2.10 -1.94 -46.99
C MET A 1123 -0.98 -1.97 -48.04
N CYS A 1124 0.16 -2.57 -47.69
CA CYS A 1124 1.24 -2.93 -48.59
C CYS A 1124 1.72 -4.37 -48.32
N PRO A 1125 2.15 -5.17 -49.32
CA PRO A 1125 2.75 -6.48 -49.07
C PRO A 1125 4.01 -6.37 -48.21
N VAL A 1126 4.17 -7.27 -47.23
CA VAL A 1126 5.30 -7.22 -46.27
C VAL A 1126 6.66 -7.21 -46.98
N ASP A 1127 6.88 -8.11 -47.93
CA ASP A 1127 8.13 -8.16 -48.71
C ASP A 1127 8.42 -6.84 -49.44
N THR A 1128 7.38 -6.20 -50.00
CA THR A 1128 7.51 -4.94 -50.74
C THR A 1128 7.87 -3.79 -49.80
N PHE A 1129 7.25 -3.74 -48.62
CA PHE A 1129 7.60 -2.80 -47.55
C PHE A 1129 9.04 -3.03 -47.08
N VAL A 1130 9.43 -4.28 -46.79
CA VAL A 1130 10.78 -4.65 -46.34
C VAL A 1130 11.84 -4.25 -47.35
N GLU A 1131 11.67 -4.57 -48.64
CA GLU A 1131 12.62 -4.18 -49.70
C GLU A 1131 12.67 -2.66 -49.93
N ALA A 1132 11.59 -1.92 -49.66
CA ALA A 1132 11.61 -0.46 -49.68
C ALA A 1132 12.37 0.12 -48.49
N GLN A 1133 12.16 -0.40 -47.28
CA GLN A 1133 12.89 0.03 -46.08
C GLN A 1133 14.38 -0.34 -46.15
N LYS A 1134 14.76 -1.50 -46.70
CA LYS A 1134 16.16 -1.86 -46.98
C LYS A 1134 16.87 -0.84 -47.87
N LYS A 1135 16.20 -0.30 -48.89
CA LYS A 1135 16.75 0.77 -49.74
C LYS A 1135 16.91 2.08 -48.98
N ILE A 1136 15.94 2.44 -48.14
CA ILE A 1136 16.07 3.62 -47.26
C ILE A 1136 17.28 3.45 -46.33
N ILE A 1137 17.46 2.26 -45.75
CA ILE A 1137 18.61 1.93 -44.90
C ILE A 1137 19.94 2.04 -45.67
N ALA A 1138 20.02 1.48 -46.87
CA ALA A 1138 21.22 1.51 -47.70
C ALA A 1138 21.60 2.92 -48.21
N ASN A 1139 20.60 3.78 -48.42
CA ASN A 1139 20.79 5.15 -48.92
C ASN A 1139 21.04 6.19 -47.80
N THR A 1140 20.67 5.90 -46.55
CA THR A 1140 20.80 6.85 -45.43
C THR A 1140 22.20 6.74 -44.80
N ASP A 1141 23.14 7.55 -45.27
CA ASP A 1141 24.50 7.59 -44.72
C ASP A 1141 24.52 8.18 -43.30
N TRP A 1142 24.64 7.29 -42.30
CA TRP A 1142 24.79 7.65 -40.89
C TRP A 1142 26.09 8.40 -40.60
N ILE A 1143 27.21 8.03 -41.24
CA ILE A 1143 28.51 8.65 -40.98
C ILE A 1143 28.48 10.10 -41.48
N TRP A 1144 28.02 10.34 -42.70
CA TRP A 1144 27.84 11.70 -43.21
C TRP A 1144 26.84 12.50 -42.38
N SER A 1145 25.67 11.93 -42.08
CA SER A 1145 24.60 12.69 -41.42
C SER A 1145 24.92 12.97 -39.94
N CYS A 1146 25.43 12.00 -39.18
CA CYS A 1146 25.70 12.17 -37.74
C CYS A 1146 27.10 12.66 -37.39
N HIS A 1147 28.13 12.34 -38.18
CA HIS A 1147 29.53 12.69 -37.90
C HIS A 1147 30.17 13.62 -38.94
N GLY A 1148 29.61 13.68 -40.15
CA GLY A 1148 30.12 14.50 -41.25
C GLY A 1148 30.03 16.01 -40.99
N ASP A 1149 30.93 16.74 -41.66
CA ASP A 1149 31.00 18.19 -41.56
C ASP A 1149 30.21 18.85 -42.71
N TRP A 1150 29.21 19.63 -42.33
CA TRP A 1150 28.21 20.23 -43.22
C TRP A 1150 27.45 21.31 -42.44
N GLU A 1151 26.92 22.31 -43.15
CA GLU A 1151 26.23 23.46 -42.55
C GLU A 1151 24.80 23.61 -43.11
N VAL A 1152 23.95 24.33 -42.37
CA VAL A 1152 22.54 24.55 -42.70
C VAL A 1152 22.30 26.05 -42.91
N PRO A 1153 21.84 26.50 -44.10
CA PRO A 1153 21.52 27.90 -44.39
C PRO A 1153 20.57 28.52 -43.36
N ALA A 1154 20.77 29.80 -43.03
CA ALA A 1154 20.05 30.45 -41.93
C ALA A 1154 18.59 30.75 -42.29
N GLY A 1155 17.68 30.64 -41.31
CA GLY A 1155 16.25 30.91 -41.50
C GLY A 1155 15.64 30.15 -42.68
N HIS A 1156 14.83 30.84 -43.48
CA HIS A 1156 14.05 30.30 -44.61
C HIS A 1156 14.88 29.80 -45.80
N GLU A 1157 16.20 29.98 -45.81
CA GLU A 1157 17.07 29.44 -46.88
C GLU A 1157 17.15 27.89 -46.84
N TRP A 1158 16.90 27.27 -45.70
CA TRP A 1158 16.81 25.81 -45.57
C TRP A 1158 15.38 25.32 -45.78
N ASN A 1159 15.09 24.93 -47.02
CA ASN A 1159 13.79 24.45 -47.47
C ASN A 1159 13.90 22.96 -47.87
N THR A 1160 13.57 22.06 -46.94
CA THR A 1160 13.48 20.61 -47.19
C THR A 1160 12.16 20.03 -46.67
N THR A 1161 11.76 18.92 -47.28
CA THR A 1161 10.59 18.10 -46.95
C THR A 1161 10.95 16.62 -46.82
N THR A 1162 12.24 16.28 -46.74
CA THR A 1162 12.75 14.89 -46.76
C THR A 1162 13.40 14.43 -45.45
N GLY A 1163 13.72 15.33 -44.53
CA GLY A 1163 14.37 14.99 -43.25
C GLY A 1163 15.86 14.64 -43.33
N ASP A 1164 16.54 14.99 -44.43
CA ASP A 1164 17.91 14.58 -44.75
C ASP A 1164 18.97 15.66 -44.54
N ALA A 1165 20.20 15.24 -44.27
CA ALA A 1165 21.36 16.11 -44.18
C ALA A 1165 21.74 16.73 -45.54
N PRO A 1166 22.29 17.96 -45.57
CA PRO A 1166 22.81 18.58 -46.78
C PRO A 1166 23.76 17.66 -47.55
N GLY A 1167 23.62 17.58 -48.87
CA GLY A 1167 24.48 16.78 -49.74
C GLY A 1167 24.06 15.32 -49.94
N VAL A 1168 23.19 14.76 -49.09
CA VAL A 1168 22.53 13.47 -49.35
C VAL A 1168 21.65 13.61 -50.60
N LYS A 1169 21.75 12.67 -51.54
CA LYS A 1169 20.97 12.65 -52.78
C LYS A 1169 20.26 11.30 -52.93
N TRP A 1170 18.97 11.38 -53.23
CA TRP A 1170 18.07 10.26 -53.54
C TRP A 1170 17.94 10.06 -55.06
#